data_AF-A0A432Q7X6-F1
#
_entry.id   AF-A0A432Q7X6-F1
#
_cell.length_a   1.000
_cell.length_b   1.000
_cell.length_c   1.000
_cell.angle_alpha   90.00
_cell.angle_beta   90.00
_cell.angle_gamma   90.00
#
_symmetry.space_group_name_H-M   'P 1'
#
loop_
_entity.id
_entity.type
_entity.pdbx_description
1 polymer ?
#
loop_
_entity_poly.entity_id
_entity_poly.type
_entity_poly.pdbx_seq_one_letter_code
_entity_poly.pdbx_strand_id
1 'polypeptide(L)'
;LADRDKPVYLQGSPAVHSLIPLPEVLGELFNVGPASKKVAGVYGKLINEFGSEFNLLLNTPVNDLSTASPLLGEAVSRIRQNQVIRKPGFDGEFGVIRVFAEDERAAFGGQLSLFGITPAKPRKKRKKAKPVFSQNKAARHKDIPKRLNTEQLAAVKSNADCIVVQAGPGTGKTHTLVARAHRLLAENKGPVAIITFTNKAVEEIRQRLTTPGQDKQGICVDTFHSFCLHWLRSTFPDIQLVGPEMRLSLCKQVFPHLVAQERKAILHTISLFLSAQYRLPAEFPDAFSPYFEVLKKNNQLDLDGVIPACTALMHDDKSFLLKVQAAAAHLLVDEFQDLNAGQFELVRLLGTSSHIFAIGDPNQAIYGFRGSNPEWFTRFIDEHRPEQHYLVKNYRSGAVIIEAAEKVINAGKVLENTVPAVAAGRHEGVIYSYQAAHAGAEAIFIAQQVQALVGGTTHREIDQLGSRIGKRFSLSDIAVLYRTGRQAEAIANALEKRSIPFQVVDVIPFYMSGDARVVYYFLLLTAGMIDKAELLFLLRQEKGIGIRSIDKVDMLIPDNSSDPLAELHERLDILPDKIKEKIFEFRDLSIQCQMKAEKESVASAVTLLIRHLQMNSEDRDLIRLQTISTSAESVRSFAEHLRGGQGSVVYDDRAESVLLATLHAAKGLEFEAVFLTGCEEGLLPLTPRGIGSEAGVQQHVEEERRLFFVGMTRAARVLYLTGAKKRMSFTENKEHTWSRFLKDIPGDLISALPERTVKKRKKPNARQLRLF
;
A
#
# COMPACT_ATOMS: atom_id res chain seq x y z
N LEU A 1 0.67 -37.34 -9.53
CA LEU A 1 0.56 -38.69 -8.93
C LEU A 1 -0.67 -38.70 -8.02
N ALA A 2 -1.86 -38.66 -8.62
CA ALA A 2 -3.17 -38.72 -7.94
C ALA A 2 -3.69 -40.17 -7.81
N ASP A 3 -2.87 -41.12 -8.26
CA ASP A 3 -3.10 -42.53 -8.55
C ASP A 3 -2.38 -43.45 -7.54
N ARG A 4 -1.86 -42.88 -6.45
CA ARG A 4 -1.21 -43.63 -5.36
C ARG A 4 -2.08 -43.62 -4.11
N ASP A 5 -2.51 -44.80 -3.64
CA ASP A 5 -3.30 -44.95 -2.41
C ASP A 5 -2.51 -44.64 -1.14
N LYS A 6 -1.17 -44.75 -1.19
CA LYS A 6 -0.26 -44.39 -0.10
C LYS A 6 0.81 -43.43 -0.59
N PRO A 7 0.90 -42.21 -0.05
CA PRO A 7 1.99 -41.29 -0.36
C PRO A 7 3.32 -41.87 0.17
N VAL A 8 4.36 -41.85 -0.67
CA VAL A 8 5.71 -42.28 -0.31
C VAL A 8 6.49 -41.04 0.11
N TYR A 9 6.92 -40.98 1.37
CA TYR A 9 7.76 -39.90 1.90
C TYR A 9 9.19 -40.39 2.07
N LEU A 10 10.17 -39.53 1.77
CA LEU A 10 11.58 -39.81 2.02
C LEU A 10 11.86 -39.84 3.53
N GLN A 11 12.76 -40.72 3.97
CA GLN A 11 13.14 -40.83 5.38
C GLN A 11 13.69 -39.47 5.88
N GLY A 12 13.11 -38.91 6.94
CA GLY A 12 13.45 -37.57 7.45
C GLY A 12 12.59 -36.42 6.93
N SER A 13 11.56 -36.69 6.11
CA SER A 13 10.62 -35.64 5.66
C SER A 13 9.79 -35.08 6.83
N PRO A 14 9.54 -33.75 6.89
CA PRO A 14 8.65 -33.16 7.88
C PRO A 14 7.23 -33.74 7.80
N ALA A 15 6.51 -33.76 8.92
CA ALA A 15 5.14 -34.28 8.97
C ALA A 15 4.23 -33.51 7.98
N VAL A 16 3.57 -34.23 7.09
CA VAL A 16 2.64 -33.66 6.09
C VAL A 16 1.21 -34.04 6.47
N HIS A 17 0.35 -33.03 6.63
CA HIS A 17 -1.08 -33.22 6.91
C HIS A 17 -1.93 -32.94 5.68
N SER A 18 -2.83 -33.87 5.34
CA SER A 18 -3.79 -33.70 4.24
C SER A 18 -5.05 -33.04 4.80
N LEU A 19 -5.24 -31.75 4.54
CA LEU A 19 -6.39 -30.98 5.04
C LEU A 19 -7.32 -30.56 3.90
N ILE A 20 -8.61 -30.38 4.24
CA ILE A 20 -9.61 -29.76 3.38
C ILE A 20 -9.96 -28.41 3.99
N PRO A 21 -9.96 -27.30 3.22
CA PRO A 21 -10.33 -25.99 3.72
C PRO A 21 -11.72 -26.00 4.38
N LEU A 22 -11.84 -25.38 5.55
CA LEU A 22 -13.07 -25.29 6.32
C LEU A 22 -14.24 -24.69 5.51
N PRO A 23 -14.06 -23.67 4.64
CA PRO A 23 -15.15 -23.20 3.78
C PRO A 23 -15.71 -24.28 2.83
N GLU A 24 -14.86 -25.20 2.35
CA GLU A 24 -15.29 -26.33 1.51
C GLU A 24 -16.09 -27.35 2.35
N VAL A 25 -15.62 -27.66 3.55
CA VAL A 25 -16.32 -28.55 4.50
C VAL A 25 -17.68 -27.96 4.88
N LEU A 26 -17.74 -26.67 5.20
CA LEU A 26 -18.99 -25.98 5.54
C LEU A 26 -19.92 -25.84 4.33
N GLY A 27 -19.37 -25.60 3.14
CA GLY A 27 -20.13 -25.60 1.88
C GLY A 27 -20.77 -26.96 1.62
N GLU A 28 -20.01 -28.02 1.89
CA GLU A 28 -20.49 -29.40 1.84
C GLU A 28 -21.60 -29.65 2.88
N LEU A 29 -21.40 -29.30 4.14
CA LEU A 29 -22.38 -29.49 5.22
C LEU A 29 -23.69 -28.71 4.98
N PHE A 30 -23.61 -27.50 4.44
CA PHE A 30 -24.79 -26.65 4.21
C PHE A 30 -25.39 -26.78 2.81
N ASN A 31 -24.83 -27.63 1.96
CA ASN A 31 -25.19 -27.82 0.56
C ASN A 31 -25.27 -26.49 -0.23
N VAL A 32 -24.24 -25.65 -0.06
CA VAL A 32 -24.07 -24.35 -0.73
C VAL A 32 -22.62 -24.18 -1.14
N GLY A 33 -22.33 -23.27 -2.08
CA GLY A 33 -20.94 -23.00 -2.45
C GLY A 33 -20.10 -22.49 -1.25
N PRO A 34 -18.79 -22.81 -1.20
CA PRO A 34 -17.87 -22.37 -0.14
C PRO A 34 -17.81 -20.84 -0.02
N ALA A 35 -18.01 -20.11 -1.14
CA ALA A 35 -18.07 -18.65 -1.17
C ALA A 35 -19.44 -18.05 -0.77
N SER A 36 -20.39 -18.86 -0.28
CA SER A 36 -21.72 -18.36 0.06
C SER A 36 -21.71 -17.51 1.33
N LYS A 37 -22.61 -16.51 1.42
CA LYS A 37 -22.79 -15.70 2.63
C LYS A 37 -23.11 -16.53 3.88
N LYS A 38 -23.77 -17.68 3.70
CA LYS A 38 -24.09 -18.62 4.78
C LYS A 38 -22.81 -19.27 5.33
N VAL A 39 -21.92 -19.74 4.45
CA VAL A 39 -20.62 -20.29 4.83
C VAL A 39 -19.76 -19.21 5.49
N ALA A 40 -19.64 -18.03 4.89
CA ALA A 40 -18.85 -16.94 5.47
C ALA A 40 -19.31 -16.54 6.89
N GLY A 41 -20.63 -16.49 7.11
CA GLY A 41 -21.19 -16.16 8.43
C GLY A 41 -20.95 -17.24 9.49
N VAL A 42 -20.97 -18.53 9.11
CA VAL A 42 -20.67 -19.63 10.05
C VAL A 42 -19.16 -19.78 10.26
N TYR A 43 -18.38 -19.62 9.20
CA TYR A 43 -16.93 -19.60 9.24
C TYR A 43 -16.43 -18.55 10.23
N GLY A 44 -16.89 -17.30 10.13
CA GLY A 44 -16.50 -16.25 11.06
C GLY A 44 -16.85 -16.55 12.53
N LYS A 45 -17.98 -17.23 12.79
CA LYS A 45 -18.33 -17.67 14.14
C LYS A 45 -17.38 -18.74 14.68
N LEU A 46 -17.07 -19.75 13.87
CA LEU A 46 -16.16 -20.83 14.26
C LEU A 46 -14.72 -20.33 14.44
N ILE A 47 -14.27 -19.38 13.63
CA ILE A 47 -12.96 -18.73 13.80
C ILE A 47 -12.94 -17.88 15.08
N ASN A 48 -14.00 -17.15 15.39
CA ASN A 48 -14.07 -16.39 16.64
C ASN A 48 -14.11 -17.31 17.88
N GLU A 49 -14.69 -18.51 17.77
CA GLU A 49 -14.84 -19.46 18.87
C GLU A 49 -13.60 -20.34 19.08
N PHE A 50 -12.97 -20.83 18.00
CA PHE A 50 -11.87 -21.81 18.05
C PHE A 50 -10.52 -21.26 17.56
N GLY A 51 -10.44 -19.98 17.20
CA GLY A 51 -9.24 -19.31 16.72
C GLY A 51 -8.99 -19.56 15.23
N SER A 52 -7.78 -19.95 14.84
CA SER A 52 -7.43 -20.11 13.43
C SER A 52 -8.06 -21.37 12.81
N GLU A 53 -8.26 -21.35 11.50
CA GLU A 53 -8.73 -22.51 10.74
C GLU A 53 -7.82 -23.73 10.93
N PHE A 54 -6.49 -23.52 10.94
CA PHE A 54 -5.51 -24.59 11.18
C PHE A 54 -5.65 -25.17 12.57
N ASN A 55 -5.86 -24.34 13.60
CA ASN A 55 -6.09 -24.82 14.96
C ASN A 55 -7.34 -25.70 15.03
N LEU A 56 -8.45 -25.24 14.42
CA LEU A 56 -9.71 -25.96 14.35
C LEU A 56 -9.55 -27.32 13.66
N LEU A 57 -8.90 -27.35 12.50
CA LEU A 57 -8.77 -28.57 11.69
C LEU A 57 -7.73 -29.56 12.21
N LEU A 58 -6.67 -29.11 12.89
CA LEU A 58 -5.57 -29.98 13.34
C LEU A 58 -5.59 -30.31 14.84
N ASN A 59 -5.85 -29.31 15.69
CA ASN A 59 -5.50 -29.37 17.10
C ASN A 59 -6.73 -29.39 18.04
N THR A 60 -7.84 -28.74 17.66
CA THR A 60 -9.04 -28.70 18.51
C THR A 60 -9.61 -30.10 18.74
N PRO A 61 -9.89 -30.52 19.99
CA PRO A 61 -10.49 -31.83 20.27
C PRO A 61 -11.83 -32.01 19.54
N VAL A 62 -12.06 -33.21 18.97
CA VAL A 62 -13.28 -33.49 18.20
C VAL A 62 -14.55 -33.36 19.05
N ASN A 63 -14.46 -33.62 20.36
CA ASN A 63 -15.59 -33.46 21.29
C ASN A 63 -16.03 -32.00 21.43
N ASP A 64 -15.09 -31.05 21.44
CA ASP A 64 -15.39 -29.62 21.53
C ASP A 64 -16.04 -29.13 20.23
N LEU A 65 -15.53 -29.59 19.08
CA LEU A 65 -16.14 -29.34 17.78
C LEU A 65 -17.54 -29.94 17.66
N SER A 66 -17.73 -31.14 18.21
CA SER A 66 -19.02 -31.83 18.24
C SER A 66 -20.06 -31.11 19.12
N THR A 67 -19.59 -30.33 20.10
CA THR A 67 -20.45 -29.49 20.95
C THR A 67 -21.02 -28.31 20.16
N ALA A 68 -20.22 -27.69 19.28
CA ALA A 68 -20.70 -26.65 18.36
C ALA A 68 -21.52 -27.23 17.19
N SER A 69 -21.09 -28.36 16.65
CA SER A 69 -21.83 -29.13 15.63
C SER A 69 -21.32 -30.57 15.57
N PRO A 70 -22.16 -31.58 15.89
CA PRO A 70 -21.77 -32.99 15.79
C PRO A 70 -21.26 -33.37 14.39
N LEU A 71 -21.84 -32.76 13.35
CA LEU A 71 -21.43 -32.98 11.96
C LEU A 71 -20.10 -32.32 11.61
N LEU A 72 -19.77 -31.19 12.25
CA LEU A 72 -18.47 -30.55 12.10
C LEU A 72 -17.39 -31.39 12.79
N GLY A 73 -17.66 -31.87 14.01
CA GLY A 73 -16.77 -32.79 14.71
C GLY A 73 -16.50 -34.05 13.90
N GLU A 74 -17.54 -34.69 13.38
CA GLU A 74 -17.42 -35.86 12.50
C GLU A 74 -16.63 -35.54 11.22
N ALA A 75 -16.90 -34.40 10.58
CA ALA A 75 -16.18 -34.00 9.36
C ALA A 75 -14.67 -33.84 9.61
N VAL A 76 -14.30 -33.16 10.71
CA VAL A 76 -12.90 -32.95 11.09
C VAL A 76 -12.25 -34.27 11.50
N SER A 77 -12.97 -35.15 12.20
CA SER A 77 -12.51 -36.50 12.53
C SER A 77 -12.14 -37.30 11.27
N ARG A 78 -13.04 -37.34 10.28
CA ARG A 78 -12.82 -38.03 8.99
C ARG A 78 -11.63 -37.46 8.22
N ILE A 79 -11.47 -36.12 8.21
CA ILE A 79 -10.30 -35.47 7.58
C ILE A 79 -9.00 -35.89 8.27
N ARG A 80 -8.94 -35.85 9.60
CA ARG A 80 -7.74 -36.24 10.38
C ARG A 80 -7.38 -37.71 10.21
N GLN A 81 -8.38 -38.58 10.06
CA GLN A 81 -8.20 -40.01 9.81
C GLN A 81 -8.01 -40.34 8.32
N ASN A 82 -7.99 -39.33 7.44
CA ASN A 82 -7.87 -39.46 5.98
C ASN A 82 -8.97 -40.34 5.35
N GLN A 83 -10.15 -40.35 5.95
CA GLN A 83 -11.36 -41.04 5.48
C GLN A 83 -12.19 -40.11 4.58
N VAL A 84 -11.60 -39.69 3.47
CA VAL A 84 -12.22 -38.73 2.52
C VAL A 84 -12.49 -39.40 1.17
N ILE A 85 -13.59 -39.01 0.53
CA ILE A 85 -14.00 -39.52 -0.77
C ILE A 85 -13.29 -38.72 -1.86
N ARG A 86 -12.44 -39.38 -2.65
CA ARG A 86 -11.67 -38.75 -3.72
C ARG A 86 -12.28 -39.11 -5.07
N LYS A 87 -12.74 -38.12 -5.83
CA LYS A 87 -13.21 -38.28 -7.21
C LYS A 87 -12.15 -37.69 -8.15
N PRO A 88 -11.50 -38.49 -9.01
CA PRO A 88 -10.52 -37.97 -9.96
C PRO A 88 -11.19 -37.01 -10.96
N GLY A 89 -10.45 -35.99 -11.37
CA GLY A 89 -10.83 -35.10 -12.47
C GLY A 89 -10.37 -35.66 -13.82
N PHE A 90 -10.84 -35.09 -14.92
CA PHE A 90 -10.43 -35.42 -16.29
C PHE A 90 -9.94 -34.16 -17.02
N ASP A 91 -9.02 -34.32 -17.99
CA ASP A 91 -8.46 -33.30 -18.89
C ASP A 91 -8.76 -31.82 -18.58
N GLY A 92 -7.88 -31.20 -17.78
CA GLY A 92 -7.95 -29.77 -17.47
C GLY A 92 -8.88 -29.40 -16.30
N GLU A 93 -9.60 -30.36 -15.72
CA GLU A 93 -10.40 -30.16 -14.51
C GLU A 93 -9.77 -30.84 -13.29
N PHE A 94 -9.74 -30.13 -12.16
CA PHE A 94 -9.24 -30.66 -10.88
C PHE A 94 -10.21 -31.71 -10.31
N GLY A 95 -9.67 -32.78 -9.70
CA GLY A 95 -10.46 -33.75 -8.94
C GLY A 95 -11.11 -33.14 -7.70
N VAL A 96 -12.20 -33.75 -7.24
CA VAL A 96 -12.99 -33.25 -6.10
C VAL A 96 -12.79 -34.18 -4.90
N ILE A 97 -12.44 -33.62 -3.75
CA ILE A 97 -12.37 -34.32 -2.46
C ILE A 97 -13.63 -33.94 -1.66
N ARG A 98 -14.32 -34.94 -1.10
CA ARG A 98 -15.52 -34.76 -0.27
C ARG A 98 -15.40 -35.52 1.05
N VAL A 99 -16.09 -35.07 2.08
CA VAL A 99 -16.07 -35.70 3.41
C VAL A 99 -17.26 -36.66 3.61
N PHE A 100 -18.39 -36.40 2.97
CA PHE A 100 -19.61 -37.20 3.08
C PHE A 100 -20.13 -37.65 1.71
N ALA A 101 -20.75 -38.84 1.68
CA ALA A 101 -21.43 -39.33 0.49
C ALA A 101 -22.76 -38.57 0.25
N GLU A 102 -23.29 -38.61 -0.98
CA GLU A 102 -24.48 -37.82 -1.34
C GLU A 102 -25.76 -38.30 -0.63
N ASP A 103 -25.84 -39.59 -0.33
CA ASP A 103 -26.88 -40.26 0.46
C ASP A 103 -26.79 -39.94 1.97
N GLU A 104 -25.58 -39.89 2.52
CA GLU A 104 -25.35 -39.43 3.91
C GLU A 104 -25.83 -37.98 4.11
N ARG A 105 -25.55 -37.09 3.15
CA ARG A 105 -25.96 -35.66 3.21
C ARG A 105 -27.47 -35.47 3.13
N ALA A 106 -28.18 -36.32 2.39
CA ALA A 106 -29.63 -36.30 2.33
C ALA A 106 -30.28 -36.68 3.68
N ALA A 107 -29.68 -37.62 4.41
CA ALA A 107 -30.11 -38.00 5.76
C ALA A 107 -29.85 -36.88 6.79
N PHE A 108 -28.73 -36.15 6.67
CA PHE A 108 -28.39 -35.03 7.57
C PHE A 108 -29.17 -33.74 7.29
N GLY A 109 -29.69 -33.57 6.06
CA GLY A 109 -30.52 -32.43 5.67
C GLY A 109 -31.78 -32.25 6.52
N GLY A 110 -32.32 -33.35 7.09
CA GLY A 110 -33.49 -33.33 7.99
C GLY A 110 -33.18 -32.90 9.43
N GLN A 111 -31.93 -33.06 9.90
CA GLN A 111 -31.52 -32.74 11.27
C GLN A 111 -30.98 -31.31 11.46
N LEU A 112 -30.79 -30.55 10.38
CA LEU A 112 -30.37 -29.14 10.44
C LEU A 112 -31.41 -28.18 11.07
N SER A 113 -32.59 -28.69 11.44
CA SER A 113 -33.64 -27.94 12.16
C SER A 113 -33.48 -27.92 13.69
N LEU A 114 -32.44 -28.55 14.26
CA LEU A 114 -32.17 -28.55 15.70
C LEU A 114 -31.24 -27.41 16.19
N PHE A 115 -30.80 -26.51 15.30
CA PHE A 115 -29.71 -25.53 15.57
C PHE A 115 -30.15 -24.09 15.90
N GLY A 116 -31.28 -23.89 16.57
CA GLY A 116 -31.58 -22.60 17.22
C GLY A 116 -31.66 -21.34 16.33
N ILE A 117 -31.79 -21.48 15.01
CA ILE A 117 -32.07 -20.37 14.09
C ILE A 117 -33.49 -20.57 13.56
N THR A 118 -34.46 -19.88 14.16
CA THR A 118 -35.87 -19.94 13.76
C THR A 118 -36.06 -19.36 12.36
N PRO A 119 -36.77 -20.04 11.45
CA PRO A 119 -37.18 -19.45 10.17
C PRO A 119 -38.37 -18.52 10.38
N ALA A 120 -38.30 -17.29 9.87
CA ALA A 120 -39.46 -16.42 9.74
C ALA A 120 -40.47 -17.03 8.75
N LYS A 121 -41.76 -17.05 9.12
CA LYS A 121 -42.88 -17.64 8.36
C LYS A 121 -42.90 -17.24 6.87
N PRO A 122 -43.33 -18.13 5.97
CA PRO A 122 -43.33 -17.85 4.53
C PRO A 122 -44.43 -16.85 4.18
N ARG A 123 -44.04 -15.67 3.69
CA ARG A 123 -44.96 -14.75 3.00
C ARG A 123 -45.27 -15.31 1.61
N LYS A 124 -46.57 -15.39 1.28
CA LYS A 124 -47.12 -15.89 0.02
C LYS A 124 -46.37 -15.36 -1.22
N LYS A 125 -46.07 -16.27 -2.14
CA LYS A 125 -45.39 -16.05 -3.43
C LYS A 125 -46.00 -14.86 -4.19
N ARG A 126 -45.23 -13.78 -4.31
CA ARG A 126 -45.33 -12.86 -5.45
C ARG A 126 -44.19 -13.21 -6.40
N LYS A 127 -44.53 -13.60 -7.64
CA LYS A 127 -43.57 -13.88 -8.71
C LYS A 127 -42.59 -12.70 -8.83
N LYS A 128 -41.32 -12.92 -8.50
CA LYS A 128 -40.22 -12.00 -8.80
C LYS A 128 -39.36 -12.63 -9.88
N ALA A 129 -39.09 -11.83 -10.91
CA ALA A 129 -38.15 -12.14 -11.97
C ALA A 129 -36.78 -12.55 -11.40
N LYS A 130 -36.10 -13.45 -12.11
CA LYS A 130 -34.80 -14.01 -11.74
C LYS A 130 -33.80 -12.88 -11.43
N PRO A 131 -33.17 -12.83 -10.25
CA PRO A 131 -31.99 -12.02 -10.07
C PRO A 131 -30.83 -12.75 -10.78
N VAL A 132 -30.34 -12.14 -11.84
CA VAL A 132 -29.05 -12.49 -12.45
C VAL A 132 -27.98 -12.02 -11.46
N PHE A 133 -27.55 -12.92 -10.57
CA PHE A 133 -26.29 -12.73 -9.86
C PHE A 133 -25.17 -13.10 -10.82
N SER A 134 -24.36 -12.10 -11.17
CA SER A 134 -23.17 -12.28 -11.99
C SER A 134 -22.21 -13.25 -11.30
N GLN A 135 -21.66 -14.13 -12.12
CA GLN A 135 -20.65 -15.12 -11.79
C GLN A 135 -19.48 -14.53 -10.98
N ASN A 136 -18.90 -15.40 -10.15
CA ASN A 136 -17.63 -15.23 -9.47
C ASN A 136 -16.61 -14.53 -10.38
N LYS A 137 -16.14 -13.35 -9.98
CA LYS A 137 -14.93 -12.77 -10.57
C LYS A 137 -13.73 -13.47 -9.97
N ALA A 138 -13.10 -14.33 -10.77
CA ALA A 138 -11.68 -14.59 -10.65
C ALA A 138 -10.89 -13.26 -10.65
N ALA A 139 -9.69 -13.26 -10.08
CA ALA A 139 -8.78 -12.13 -9.96
C ALA A 139 -8.90 -11.17 -11.17
N ARG A 140 -9.16 -9.89 -10.88
CA ARG A 140 -9.40 -8.84 -11.87
C ARG A 140 -8.16 -8.63 -12.76
N HIS A 141 -7.99 -9.45 -13.79
CA HIS A 141 -7.26 -9.01 -14.98
C HIS A 141 -8.16 -7.99 -15.68
N LYS A 142 -7.91 -6.70 -15.41
CA LYS A 142 -8.50 -5.60 -16.17
C LYS A 142 -8.15 -5.80 -17.65
N ASP A 143 -9.14 -5.65 -18.53
CA ASP A 143 -9.00 -5.76 -19.99
C ASP A 143 -8.00 -4.72 -20.52
N ILE A 144 -6.72 -5.07 -20.54
CA ILE A 144 -5.71 -4.43 -21.40
C ILE A 144 -5.83 -5.12 -22.76
N PRO A 145 -5.83 -4.39 -23.89
CA PRO A 145 -5.84 -5.06 -25.20
C PRO A 145 -4.67 -6.05 -25.25
N LYS A 146 -4.97 -7.34 -25.44
CA LYS A 146 -3.96 -8.41 -25.60
C LYS A 146 -3.00 -8.18 -26.80
N ARG A 147 -3.22 -7.14 -27.60
CA ARG A 147 -2.41 -6.75 -28.74
C ARG A 147 -1.92 -5.31 -28.57
N LEU A 148 -0.63 -5.12 -28.81
CA LEU A 148 0.00 -3.81 -28.94
C LEU A 148 -0.68 -3.01 -30.06
N ASN A 149 -0.89 -1.73 -29.84
CA ASN A 149 -1.30 -0.81 -30.90
C ASN A 149 -0.12 -0.50 -31.85
N THR A 150 -0.34 0.28 -32.92
CA THR A 150 0.70 0.63 -33.90
C THR A 150 1.88 1.41 -33.30
N GLU A 151 1.62 2.36 -32.40
CA GLU A 151 2.66 3.17 -31.73
C GLU A 151 3.54 2.29 -30.82
N GLN A 152 2.90 1.46 -29.99
CA GLN A 152 3.57 0.51 -29.10
C GLN A 152 4.36 -0.53 -29.90
N LEU A 153 3.80 -1.03 -30.99
CA LEU A 153 4.46 -2.01 -31.85
C LEU A 153 5.69 -1.41 -32.53
N ALA A 154 5.64 -0.14 -32.95
CA ALA A 154 6.80 0.55 -33.52
C ALA A 154 7.94 0.63 -32.50
N ALA A 155 7.66 1.06 -31.26
CA ALA A 155 8.64 1.13 -30.19
C ALA A 155 9.24 -0.24 -29.81
N VAL A 156 8.40 -1.29 -29.80
CA VAL A 156 8.84 -2.67 -29.52
C VAL A 156 9.69 -3.23 -30.66
N LYS A 157 9.36 -2.91 -31.92
CA LYS A 157 10.03 -3.42 -33.12
C LYS A 157 11.29 -2.66 -33.55
N SER A 158 11.51 -1.44 -33.05
CA SER A 158 12.74 -0.71 -33.39
C SER A 158 13.99 -1.48 -32.95
N ASN A 159 15.01 -1.45 -33.83
CA ASN A 159 16.33 -2.03 -33.63
C ASN A 159 17.38 -0.96 -33.27
N ALA A 160 16.98 0.29 -33.05
CA ALA A 160 17.91 1.32 -32.64
C ALA A 160 18.54 0.99 -31.28
N ASP A 161 19.79 1.39 -31.12
CA ASP A 161 20.58 1.12 -29.92
C ASP A 161 20.12 1.95 -28.74
N CYS A 162 19.58 3.14 -28.99
CA CYS A 162 19.11 4.04 -27.95
C CYS A 162 17.71 4.55 -28.31
N ILE A 163 16.74 4.23 -27.47
CA ILE A 163 15.33 4.51 -27.68
C ILE A 163 14.75 5.19 -26.45
N VAL A 164 13.99 6.26 -26.68
CA VAL A 164 13.16 6.92 -25.68
C VAL A 164 11.71 6.83 -26.08
N VAL A 165 10.88 6.31 -25.18
CA VAL A 165 9.43 6.23 -25.35
C VAL A 165 8.78 7.21 -24.39
N GLN A 166 8.22 8.27 -24.95
CA GLN A 166 7.41 9.21 -24.20
C GLN A 166 5.96 8.75 -24.21
N ALA A 167 5.44 8.47 -23.03
CA ALA A 167 4.19 7.75 -22.90
C ALA A 167 3.33 8.36 -21.82
N GLY A 168 2.21 8.98 -22.22
CA GLY A 168 1.25 9.62 -21.32
C GLY A 168 0.67 8.66 -20.26
N PRO A 169 -0.18 9.15 -19.34
CA PRO A 169 -0.87 8.29 -18.37
C PRO A 169 -1.75 7.28 -19.11
N GLY A 170 -1.82 6.04 -18.59
CA GLY A 170 -2.75 5.03 -19.11
C GLY A 170 -2.49 4.54 -20.56
N THR A 171 -1.32 4.80 -21.12
CA THR A 171 -0.96 4.45 -22.52
C THR A 171 -0.34 3.06 -22.67
N GLY A 172 -0.17 2.32 -21.56
CA GLY A 172 0.41 0.98 -21.56
C GLY A 172 1.93 0.94 -21.52
N LYS A 173 2.58 1.86 -20.79
CA LYS A 173 4.05 1.89 -20.55
C LYS A 173 4.63 0.53 -20.20
N THR A 174 4.21 -0.02 -19.05
CA THR A 174 4.67 -1.32 -18.55
C THR A 174 4.37 -2.45 -19.52
N HIS A 175 3.25 -2.39 -20.26
CA HIS A 175 2.92 -3.40 -21.27
C HIS A 175 3.90 -3.36 -22.46
N THR A 176 4.27 -2.16 -22.92
CA THR A 176 5.23 -1.94 -24.00
C THR A 176 6.64 -2.38 -23.59
N LEU A 177 7.06 -2.02 -22.38
CA LEU A 177 8.36 -2.41 -21.82
C LEU A 177 8.48 -3.94 -21.68
N VAL A 178 7.46 -4.61 -21.12
CA VAL A 178 7.44 -6.08 -21.01
C VAL A 178 7.44 -6.74 -22.38
N ALA A 179 6.68 -6.22 -23.35
CA ALA A 179 6.67 -6.77 -24.71
C ALA A 179 8.02 -6.64 -25.41
N ARG A 180 8.76 -5.54 -25.18
CA ARG A 180 10.13 -5.40 -25.68
C ARG A 180 11.09 -6.40 -25.03
N ALA A 181 11.01 -6.58 -23.71
CA ALA A 181 11.83 -7.57 -23.02
C ALA A 181 11.59 -8.99 -23.57
N HIS A 182 10.32 -9.40 -23.74
CA HIS A 182 9.97 -10.68 -24.36
C HIS A 182 10.57 -10.85 -25.76
N ARG A 183 10.52 -9.80 -26.59
CA ARG A 183 11.13 -9.83 -27.92
C ARG A 183 12.64 -10.04 -27.85
N LEU A 184 13.35 -9.26 -27.03
CA LEU A 184 14.81 -9.33 -26.90
C LEU A 184 15.28 -10.72 -26.42
N LEU A 185 14.54 -11.30 -25.48
CA LEU A 185 14.79 -12.66 -24.99
C LEU A 185 14.50 -13.72 -26.08
N ALA A 186 13.38 -13.60 -26.80
CA ALA A 186 13.03 -14.53 -27.88
C ALA A 186 14.04 -14.49 -29.05
N GLU A 187 14.62 -13.32 -29.32
CA GLU A 187 15.67 -13.14 -30.33
C GLU A 187 17.09 -13.47 -29.83
N ASN A 188 17.25 -13.88 -28.56
CA ASN A 188 18.54 -14.16 -27.91
C ASN A 188 19.57 -13.03 -28.09
N LYS A 189 19.14 -11.78 -27.92
CA LYS A 189 19.98 -10.58 -28.13
C LYS A 189 20.99 -10.31 -27.02
N GLY A 190 21.11 -11.20 -26.04
CA GLY A 190 21.98 -11.06 -24.86
C GLY A 190 21.22 -10.73 -23.58
N PRO A 191 21.95 -10.49 -22.47
CA PRO A 191 21.35 -10.19 -21.17
C PRO A 191 20.50 -8.92 -21.17
N VAL A 192 19.31 -8.99 -20.56
CA VAL A 192 18.36 -7.89 -20.41
C VAL A 192 18.29 -7.48 -18.94
N ALA A 193 18.55 -6.21 -18.64
CA ALA A 193 18.35 -5.62 -17.32
C ALA A 193 17.17 -4.63 -17.37
N ILE A 194 16.15 -4.89 -16.57
CA ILE A 194 15.00 -3.99 -16.38
C ILE A 194 15.14 -3.30 -15.03
N ILE A 195 15.22 -1.97 -15.04
CA ILE A 195 15.35 -1.15 -13.84
C ILE A 195 14.09 -0.30 -13.64
N THR A 196 13.54 -0.33 -12.43
CA THR A 196 12.35 0.43 -12.02
C THR A 196 12.56 1.11 -10.64
N PHE A 197 11.58 1.89 -10.20
CA PHE A 197 11.63 2.66 -8.96
C PHE A 197 11.17 1.91 -7.72
N THR A 198 10.27 0.94 -7.85
CA THR A 198 9.61 0.30 -6.70
C THR A 198 9.68 -1.22 -6.76
N ASN A 199 9.78 -1.86 -5.60
CA ASN A 199 9.73 -3.33 -5.50
C ASN A 199 8.41 -3.90 -6.03
N LYS A 200 7.31 -3.16 -5.87
CA LYS A 200 6.00 -3.56 -6.43
C LYS A 200 6.04 -3.62 -7.97
N ALA A 201 6.64 -2.63 -8.62
CA ALA A 201 6.82 -2.66 -10.08
C ALA A 201 7.74 -3.80 -10.52
N VAL A 202 8.80 -4.10 -9.75
CA VAL A 202 9.65 -5.28 -9.98
C VAL A 202 8.83 -6.57 -9.94
N GLU A 203 8.03 -6.77 -8.90
CA GLU A 203 7.17 -7.95 -8.75
C GLU A 203 6.15 -8.07 -9.89
N GLU A 204 5.50 -6.96 -10.25
CA GLU A 204 4.53 -6.91 -11.34
C GLU A 204 5.16 -7.24 -12.69
N ILE A 205 6.33 -6.66 -13.01
CA ILE A 205 7.05 -6.95 -14.23
C ILE A 205 7.50 -8.41 -14.26
N ARG A 206 8.05 -8.95 -13.15
CA ARG A 206 8.43 -10.36 -13.03
C ARG A 206 7.25 -11.29 -13.27
N GLN A 207 6.08 -11.00 -12.72
CA GLN A 207 4.85 -11.78 -12.94
C GLN A 207 4.38 -11.74 -14.41
N ARG A 208 4.52 -10.60 -15.08
CA ARG A 208 4.17 -10.46 -16.51
C ARG A 208 5.19 -11.10 -17.46
N LEU A 209 6.42 -11.31 -17.00
CA LEU A 209 7.47 -11.99 -17.75
C LEU A 209 7.44 -13.51 -17.58
N THR A 210 6.85 -14.03 -16.50
CA THR A 210 6.73 -15.48 -16.29
C THR A 210 5.75 -16.12 -17.28
N THR A 211 6.30 -16.85 -18.26
CA THR A 211 5.56 -17.79 -19.10
C THR A 211 5.81 -19.22 -18.57
N PRO A 212 4.79 -20.07 -18.37
CA PRO A 212 5.00 -21.44 -17.92
C PRO A 212 5.90 -22.20 -18.91
N GLY A 213 7.04 -22.73 -18.44
CA GLY A 213 7.91 -23.62 -19.21
C GLY A 213 9.16 -23.01 -19.86
N GLN A 214 9.51 -21.74 -19.59
CA GLN A 214 10.78 -21.15 -20.03
C GLN A 214 11.73 -20.84 -18.86
N ASP A 215 13.00 -21.22 -19.03
CA ASP A 215 14.07 -20.92 -18.09
C ASP A 215 14.38 -19.41 -18.07
N LYS A 216 14.53 -18.85 -16.87
CA LYS A 216 14.76 -17.40 -16.62
C LYS A 216 16.21 -16.96 -16.88
N GLN A 217 16.91 -17.61 -17.80
CA GLN A 217 18.31 -17.27 -18.07
C GLN A 217 18.40 -15.96 -18.87
N GLY A 218 19.19 -15.01 -18.38
CA GLY A 218 19.51 -13.78 -19.11
C GLY A 218 18.59 -12.58 -18.87
N ILE A 219 17.70 -12.60 -17.86
CA ILE A 219 16.93 -11.41 -17.46
C ILE A 219 17.11 -11.05 -15.99
N CYS A 220 17.44 -9.78 -15.75
CA CYS A 220 17.48 -9.14 -14.45
C CYS A 220 16.33 -8.12 -14.38
N VAL A 221 15.56 -8.11 -13.28
CA VAL A 221 14.50 -7.11 -13.04
C VAL A 221 14.66 -6.64 -11.62
N ASP A 222 15.10 -5.40 -11.42
CA ASP A 222 15.45 -4.87 -10.10
C ASP A 222 15.10 -3.39 -9.96
N THR A 223 15.18 -2.88 -8.73
CA THR A 223 15.24 -1.44 -8.51
C THR A 223 16.65 -0.91 -8.75
N PHE A 224 16.81 0.41 -8.94
CA PHE A 224 18.14 1.04 -9.00
C PHE A 224 19.03 0.66 -7.81
N HIS A 225 18.48 0.67 -6.60
CA HIS A 225 19.23 0.33 -5.38
C HIS A 225 19.61 -1.15 -5.34
N SER A 226 18.67 -2.04 -5.67
CA SER A 226 18.92 -3.49 -5.70
C SER A 226 20.00 -3.85 -6.72
N PHE A 227 19.93 -3.26 -7.92
CA PHE A 227 20.92 -3.46 -8.99
C PHE A 227 22.31 -2.98 -8.54
N CYS A 228 22.42 -1.73 -8.06
CA CYS A 228 23.71 -1.19 -7.61
C CYS A 228 24.28 -1.95 -6.41
N LEU A 229 23.44 -2.32 -5.44
CA LEU A 229 23.86 -3.08 -4.26
C LEU A 229 24.37 -4.47 -4.62
N HIS A 230 23.71 -5.15 -5.56
CA HIS A 230 24.16 -6.45 -6.06
C HIS A 230 25.60 -6.36 -6.59
N TRP A 231 25.86 -5.36 -7.44
CA TRP A 231 27.19 -5.14 -8.00
C TRP A 231 28.22 -4.69 -6.97
N LEU A 232 27.88 -3.77 -6.07
CA LEU A 232 28.77 -3.37 -4.99
C LEU A 232 29.15 -4.57 -4.11
N ARG A 233 28.21 -5.47 -3.80
CA ARG A 233 28.48 -6.68 -3.00
C ARG A 233 29.36 -7.71 -3.72
N SER A 234 29.42 -7.68 -5.05
CA SER A 234 30.37 -8.52 -5.80
C SER A 234 31.82 -8.11 -5.57
N THR A 235 32.07 -6.84 -5.23
CA THR A 235 33.39 -6.29 -4.93
C THR A 235 33.63 -6.16 -3.41
N PHE A 236 32.59 -5.82 -2.65
CA PHE A 236 32.61 -5.60 -1.20
C PHE A 236 31.53 -6.45 -0.51
N PRO A 237 31.77 -7.76 -0.29
CA PRO A 237 30.75 -8.68 0.24
C PRO A 237 30.21 -8.28 1.63
N ASP A 238 31.06 -7.69 2.46
CA ASP A 238 30.76 -7.37 3.86
C ASP A 238 30.11 -5.99 4.07
N ILE A 239 29.74 -5.28 2.99
CA ILE A 239 29.17 -3.94 3.09
C ILE A 239 27.81 -3.96 3.79
N GLN A 240 27.69 -3.21 4.89
CA GLN A 240 26.45 -3.07 5.65
C GLN A 240 25.70 -1.80 5.27
N LEU A 241 24.38 -1.88 5.13
CA LEU A 241 23.56 -0.72 4.78
C LEU A 241 22.97 -0.02 6.00
N VAL A 242 23.06 1.30 6.01
CA VAL A 242 22.46 2.17 7.02
C VAL A 242 21.14 2.72 6.52
N GLY A 243 20.05 2.15 7.03
CA GLY A 243 18.69 2.62 6.81
C GLY A 243 18.26 3.73 7.79
N PRO A 244 17.03 4.27 7.66
CA PRO A 244 16.56 5.44 8.41
C PRO A 244 16.67 5.33 9.93
N GLU A 245 16.42 4.14 10.50
CA GLU A 245 16.50 3.93 11.94
C GLU A 245 17.95 4.00 12.46
N MET A 246 18.90 3.41 11.73
CA MET A 246 20.31 3.47 12.07
C MET A 246 20.90 4.85 11.82
N ARG A 247 20.43 5.58 10.79
CA ARG A 247 20.83 6.99 10.55
C ARG A 247 20.61 7.85 11.78
N LEU A 248 19.44 7.73 12.42
CA LEU A 248 19.13 8.54 13.61
C LEU A 248 20.04 8.18 14.79
N SER A 249 20.31 6.89 14.99
CA SER A 249 21.22 6.43 16.05
C SER A 249 22.64 6.96 15.83
N LEU A 250 23.17 6.86 14.61
CA LEU A 250 24.48 7.39 14.25
C LEU A 250 24.53 8.91 14.38
N CYS A 251 23.48 9.61 13.95
CA CYS A 251 23.41 11.06 14.08
C CYS A 251 23.43 11.51 15.54
N LYS A 252 22.79 10.77 16.46
CA LYS A 252 22.88 11.05 17.91
C LYS A 252 24.30 10.85 18.45
N GLN A 253 25.01 9.83 17.97
CA GLN A 253 26.39 9.54 18.38
C GLN A 253 27.38 10.58 17.84
N VAL A 254 27.22 10.97 16.58
CA VAL A 254 28.14 11.86 15.86
C VAL A 254 27.88 13.33 16.18
N PHE A 255 26.61 13.71 16.36
CA PHE A 255 26.19 15.07 16.69
C PHE A 255 25.43 15.10 18.03
N PRO A 256 26.11 14.83 19.16
CA PRO A 256 25.46 14.76 20.48
C PRO A 256 24.94 16.13 20.96
N HIS A 257 25.54 17.21 20.48
CA HIS A 257 25.21 18.60 20.85
C HIS A 257 23.93 19.13 20.20
N LEU A 258 23.48 18.54 19.08
CA LEU A 258 22.28 18.99 18.37
C LEU A 258 20.99 18.54 19.06
N VAL A 259 19.92 19.33 18.98
CA VAL A 259 18.59 18.90 19.44
C VAL A 259 17.89 18.02 18.39
N ALA A 260 16.77 17.38 18.75
CA ALA A 260 16.08 16.44 17.86
C ALA A 260 15.66 17.05 16.51
N GLN A 261 15.21 18.30 16.50
CA GLN A 261 14.81 19.00 15.28
C GLN A 261 16.00 19.29 14.37
N GLU A 262 17.13 19.72 14.94
CA GLU A 262 18.38 19.97 14.20
C GLU A 262 18.95 18.67 13.63
N ARG A 263 18.89 17.56 14.38
CA ARG A 263 19.26 16.23 13.87
C ARG A 263 18.37 15.77 12.71
N LYS A 264 17.07 16.07 12.74
CA LYS A 264 16.20 15.79 11.59
C LYS A 264 16.57 16.66 10.39
N ALA A 265 16.89 17.93 10.62
CA ALA A 265 17.32 18.84 9.56
C ALA A 265 18.64 18.37 8.92
N ILE A 266 19.67 18.04 9.70
CA ILE A 266 20.96 17.60 9.16
C ILE A 266 20.85 16.29 8.38
N LEU A 267 20.07 15.31 8.87
CA LEU A 267 19.81 14.05 8.16
C LEU A 267 19.07 14.27 6.84
N HIS A 268 18.11 15.21 6.83
CA HIS A 268 17.44 15.59 5.59
C HIS A 268 18.41 16.22 4.59
N THR A 269 19.28 17.13 5.04
CA THR A 269 20.31 17.73 4.19
C THR A 269 21.31 16.71 3.66
N ILE A 270 21.72 15.72 4.46
CA ILE A 270 22.58 14.60 4.01
C ILE A 270 21.88 13.80 2.89
N SER A 271 20.60 13.47 3.06
CA SER A 271 19.82 12.74 2.06
C SER A 271 19.70 13.52 0.74
N LEU A 272 19.43 14.82 0.81
CA LEU A 272 19.42 15.70 -0.37
C LEU A 272 20.80 15.81 -1.02
N PHE A 273 21.86 15.95 -0.22
CA PHE A 273 23.23 16.02 -0.70
C PHE A 273 23.58 14.77 -1.50
N LEU A 274 23.35 13.57 -0.95
CA LEU A 274 23.63 12.29 -1.61
C LEU A 274 22.81 12.11 -2.89
N SER A 275 21.52 12.46 -2.84
CA SER A 275 20.62 12.35 -4.00
C SER A 275 21.01 13.28 -5.16
N ALA A 276 21.70 14.39 -4.87
CA ALA A 276 22.21 15.34 -5.85
C ALA A 276 23.58 14.93 -6.45
N GLN A 277 24.24 13.89 -5.92
CA GLN A 277 25.55 13.46 -6.42
C GLN A 277 25.41 12.52 -7.62
N TYR A 278 26.20 12.78 -8.68
CA TYR A 278 26.40 11.84 -9.79
C TYR A 278 27.25 10.64 -9.36
N ARG A 279 28.30 10.92 -8.58
CA ARG A 279 29.21 9.93 -7.98
C ARG A 279 29.50 10.33 -6.55
N LEU A 280 29.71 9.35 -5.68
CA LEU A 280 30.06 9.62 -4.29
C LEU A 280 31.40 10.37 -4.24
N PRO A 281 31.47 11.53 -3.58
CA PRO A 281 32.71 12.31 -3.53
C PRO A 281 33.73 11.62 -2.61
N ALA A 282 35.02 11.86 -2.90
CA ALA A 282 36.11 11.37 -2.04
C ALA A 282 36.15 12.11 -0.69
N GLU A 283 35.75 13.38 -0.69
CA GLU A 283 35.69 14.26 0.48
C GLU A 283 34.26 14.78 0.66
N PHE A 284 33.79 14.80 1.91
CA PHE A 284 32.46 15.27 2.27
C PHE A 284 32.54 16.65 2.90
N PRO A 285 31.52 17.52 2.76
CA PRO A 285 31.49 18.81 3.44
C PRO A 285 31.72 18.66 4.95
N ASP A 286 32.47 19.57 5.57
CA ASP A 286 32.83 19.52 7.00
C ASP A 286 31.60 19.33 7.91
N ALA A 287 30.46 19.93 7.52
CA ALA A 287 29.19 19.79 8.23
C ALA A 287 28.72 18.34 8.40
N PHE A 288 29.05 17.45 7.45
CA PHE A 288 28.63 16.05 7.43
C PHE A 288 29.82 15.07 7.54
N SER A 289 31.07 15.54 7.46
CA SER A 289 32.25 14.65 7.50
C SER A 289 32.25 13.67 8.68
N PRO A 290 31.94 14.09 9.93
CA PRO A 290 31.91 13.17 11.07
C PRO A 290 30.93 12.00 10.89
N TYR A 291 29.85 12.20 10.12
CA TYR A 291 28.87 11.15 9.84
C TYR A 291 29.45 10.10 8.89
N PHE A 292 30.07 10.54 7.79
CA PHE A 292 30.65 9.65 6.78
C PHE A 292 31.93 8.96 7.27
N GLU A 293 32.71 9.60 8.14
CA GLU A 293 33.88 8.97 8.79
C GLU A 293 33.49 7.76 9.63
N VAL A 294 32.41 7.87 10.41
CA VAL A 294 31.90 6.74 11.21
C VAL A 294 31.39 5.61 10.32
N LEU A 295 30.69 5.94 9.23
CA LEU A 295 30.25 4.94 8.25
C LEU A 295 31.44 4.18 7.66
N LYS A 296 32.46 4.91 7.20
CA LYS A 296 33.69 4.34 6.62
C LYS A 296 34.42 3.44 7.62
N LYS A 297 34.54 3.87 8.89
CA LYS A 297 35.18 3.10 9.96
C LYS A 297 34.48 1.77 10.25
N ASN A 298 33.15 1.72 10.07
CA ASN A 298 32.34 0.54 10.36
C ASN A 298 32.08 -0.34 9.12
N ASN A 299 32.70 -0.06 7.98
CA ASN A 299 32.38 -0.70 6.68
C ASN A 299 30.88 -0.61 6.32
N GLN A 300 30.31 0.56 6.60
CA GLN A 300 28.90 0.86 6.40
C GLN A 300 28.71 1.83 5.25
N LEU A 301 27.59 1.67 4.54
CA LEU A 301 27.17 2.55 3.47
C LEU A 301 25.76 3.05 3.74
N ASP A 302 25.57 4.35 3.63
CA ASP A 302 24.26 4.96 3.69
C ASP A 302 23.39 4.50 2.50
N LEU A 303 22.11 4.18 2.74
CA LEU A 303 21.20 3.73 1.69
C LEU A 303 21.13 4.70 0.49
N ASP A 304 21.12 6.01 0.74
CA ASP A 304 21.08 7.04 -0.32
C ASP A 304 22.43 7.15 -1.04
N GLY A 305 23.50 6.64 -0.42
CA GLY A 305 24.85 6.57 -0.98
C GLY A 305 25.10 5.35 -1.89
N VAL A 306 24.19 4.37 -1.93
CA VAL A 306 24.37 3.13 -2.72
C VAL A 306 24.59 3.41 -4.20
N ILE A 307 23.75 4.25 -4.80
CA ILE A 307 23.82 4.53 -6.24
C ILE A 307 25.07 5.38 -6.56
N PRO A 308 25.33 6.52 -5.88
CA PRO A 308 26.55 7.29 -6.10
C PRO A 308 27.84 6.50 -5.83
N ALA A 309 27.84 5.56 -4.88
CA ALA A 309 29.01 4.71 -4.62
C ALA A 309 29.27 3.74 -5.78
N CYS A 310 28.20 3.16 -6.35
CA CYS A 310 28.32 2.27 -7.50
C CYS A 310 28.82 3.00 -8.74
N THR A 311 28.29 4.20 -9.03
CA THR A 311 28.77 5.02 -10.14
C THR A 311 30.20 5.51 -9.92
N ALA A 312 30.60 5.84 -8.68
CA ALA A 312 32.00 6.14 -8.36
C ALA A 312 32.93 4.96 -8.70
N LEU A 313 32.58 3.73 -8.28
CA LEU A 313 33.37 2.54 -8.60
C LEU A 313 33.45 2.26 -10.11
N MET A 314 32.38 2.54 -10.87
CA MET A 314 32.40 2.42 -12.33
C MET A 314 33.33 3.43 -13.02
N HIS A 315 33.43 4.64 -12.48
CA HIS A 315 34.40 5.65 -12.95
C HIS A 315 35.84 5.25 -12.61
N ASP A 316 36.05 4.69 -11.42
CA ASP A 316 37.38 4.38 -10.90
C ASP A 316 37.93 3.02 -11.40
N ASP A 317 37.06 2.05 -11.68
CA ASP A 317 37.42 0.71 -12.17
C ASP A 317 36.69 0.37 -13.48
N LYS A 318 37.42 0.54 -14.59
CA LYS A 318 36.92 0.19 -15.93
C LYS A 318 36.60 -1.30 -16.08
N SER A 319 37.29 -2.19 -15.37
CA SER A 319 37.02 -3.62 -15.43
C SER A 319 35.68 -3.96 -14.76
N PHE A 320 35.36 -3.27 -13.68
CA PHE A 320 34.06 -3.36 -13.02
C PHE A 320 32.95 -2.83 -13.93
N LEU A 321 33.13 -1.66 -14.54
CA LEU A 321 32.17 -1.10 -15.50
C LEU A 321 31.85 -2.07 -16.65
N LEU A 322 32.88 -2.66 -17.27
CA LEU A 322 32.70 -3.61 -18.38
C LEU A 322 31.93 -4.87 -17.95
N LYS A 323 32.16 -5.38 -16.72
CA LYS A 323 31.39 -6.51 -16.19
C LYS A 323 29.92 -6.16 -16.01
N VAL A 324 29.63 -4.97 -15.48
CA VAL A 324 28.25 -4.52 -15.28
C VAL A 324 27.53 -4.31 -16.61
N GLN A 325 28.21 -3.68 -17.58
CA GLN A 325 27.69 -3.47 -18.94
C GLN A 325 27.40 -4.80 -19.66
N ALA A 326 28.29 -5.78 -19.54
CA ALA A 326 28.09 -7.09 -20.15
C ALA A 326 26.85 -7.82 -19.61
N ALA A 327 26.57 -7.67 -18.31
CA ALA A 327 25.38 -8.24 -17.68
C ALA A 327 24.09 -7.47 -17.97
N ALA A 328 24.20 -6.23 -18.46
CA ALA A 328 23.11 -5.34 -18.81
C ALA A 328 23.19 -4.91 -20.28
N ALA A 329 23.50 -5.85 -21.20
CA ALA A 329 23.68 -5.55 -22.62
C ALA A 329 22.47 -4.82 -23.23
N HIS A 330 21.26 -5.15 -22.77
CA HIS A 330 20.05 -4.35 -23.00
C HIS A 330 19.54 -3.78 -21.69
N LEU A 331 19.51 -2.45 -21.57
CA LEU A 331 19.04 -1.74 -20.39
C LEU A 331 17.66 -1.12 -20.66
N LEU A 332 16.64 -1.63 -19.97
CA LEU A 332 15.27 -1.14 -20.02
C LEU A 332 14.96 -0.35 -18.74
N VAL A 333 14.66 0.94 -18.86
CA VAL A 333 14.40 1.81 -17.70
C VAL A 333 12.96 2.29 -17.72
N ASP A 334 12.21 1.99 -16.65
CA ASP A 334 10.84 2.48 -16.44
C ASP A 334 10.84 3.77 -15.59
N GLU A 335 9.77 4.57 -15.70
CA GLU A 335 9.58 5.84 -14.97
C GLU A 335 10.79 6.79 -15.10
N PHE A 336 11.36 6.90 -16.31
CA PHE A 336 12.59 7.67 -16.58
C PHE A 336 12.54 9.15 -16.16
N GLN A 337 11.35 9.73 -16.02
CA GLN A 337 11.20 11.11 -15.57
C GLN A 337 11.53 11.33 -14.08
N ASP A 338 11.57 10.26 -13.28
CA ASP A 338 11.77 10.33 -11.83
C ASP A 338 13.25 10.17 -11.44
N LEU A 339 14.18 10.08 -12.40
CA LEU A 339 15.60 9.90 -12.09
C LEU A 339 16.16 11.06 -11.26
N ASN A 340 17.05 10.73 -10.33
CA ASN A 340 17.96 11.69 -9.69
C ASN A 340 19.34 11.69 -10.38
N ALA A 341 20.26 12.53 -9.92
CA ALA A 341 21.58 12.70 -10.56
C ALA A 341 22.39 11.39 -10.64
N GLY A 342 22.47 10.63 -9.54
CA GLY A 342 23.20 9.36 -9.51
C GLY A 342 22.56 8.26 -10.37
N GLN A 343 21.23 8.20 -10.42
CA GLN A 343 20.51 7.26 -11.28
C GLN A 343 20.68 7.60 -12.76
N PHE A 344 20.63 8.88 -13.12
CA PHE A 344 20.92 9.33 -14.48
C PHE A 344 22.35 8.98 -14.89
N GLU A 345 23.33 9.21 -14.00
CA GLU A 345 24.73 8.85 -14.26
C GLU A 345 24.92 7.35 -14.46
N LEU A 346 24.24 6.52 -13.66
CA LEU A 346 24.26 5.07 -13.85
C LEU A 346 23.78 4.70 -15.25
N VAL A 347 22.64 5.24 -15.69
CA VAL A 347 22.11 4.96 -17.04
C VAL A 347 23.11 5.43 -18.11
N ARG A 348 23.70 6.62 -17.95
CA ARG A 348 24.70 7.16 -18.88
C ARG A 348 25.92 6.26 -18.99
N LEU A 349 26.48 5.82 -17.88
CA LEU A 349 27.64 4.93 -17.84
C LEU A 349 27.35 3.59 -18.54
N LEU A 350 26.21 2.97 -18.22
CA LEU A 350 25.80 1.72 -18.88
C LEU A 350 25.54 1.93 -20.38
N GLY A 351 24.91 3.06 -20.74
CA GLY A 351 24.59 3.45 -22.11
C GLY A 351 25.77 3.64 -23.06
N THR A 352 27.01 3.68 -22.54
CA THR A 352 28.19 3.71 -23.41
C THR A 352 28.44 2.40 -24.16
N SER A 353 27.88 1.28 -23.68
CA SER A 353 27.96 -0.04 -24.34
C SER A 353 26.62 -0.77 -24.41
N SER A 354 25.68 -0.50 -23.52
CA SER A 354 24.38 -1.15 -23.48
C SER A 354 23.39 -0.49 -24.44
N HIS A 355 22.52 -1.28 -25.07
CA HIS A 355 21.38 -0.74 -25.80
C HIS A 355 20.32 -0.25 -24.79
N ILE A 356 19.94 1.03 -24.88
CA ILE A 356 18.99 1.65 -23.95
C ILE A 356 17.59 1.67 -24.53
N PHE A 357 16.62 1.28 -23.70
CA PHE A 357 15.21 1.58 -23.90
C PHE A 357 14.64 2.25 -22.65
N ALA A 358 14.50 3.56 -22.71
CA ALA A 358 13.91 4.36 -21.63
C ALA A 358 12.43 4.62 -21.92
N ILE A 359 11.56 4.46 -20.93
CA ILE A 359 10.15 4.81 -21.04
C ILE A 359 9.72 5.65 -19.84
N GLY A 360 8.91 6.68 -20.10
CA GLY A 360 8.46 7.56 -19.03
C GLY A 360 7.46 8.60 -19.49
N ASP A 361 7.02 9.42 -18.55
CA ASP A 361 6.11 10.54 -18.77
C ASP A 361 6.61 11.77 -18.01
N PRO A 362 7.23 12.76 -18.69
CA PRO A 362 7.71 13.98 -18.03
C PRO A 362 6.61 14.71 -17.24
N ASN A 363 5.35 14.60 -17.64
CA ASN A 363 4.21 15.20 -16.94
C ASN A 363 3.83 14.46 -15.65
N GLN A 364 4.41 13.28 -15.37
CA GLN A 364 4.25 12.52 -14.12
C GLN A 364 5.50 12.56 -13.21
N ALA A 365 6.41 13.52 -13.43
CA ALA A 365 7.58 13.74 -12.54
C ALA A 365 7.16 14.46 -11.25
N ILE A 366 7.00 13.72 -10.16
CA ILE A 366 6.43 14.22 -8.88
C ILE A 366 7.29 13.91 -7.64
N TYR A 367 8.53 13.47 -7.83
CA TYR A 367 9.46 13.16 -6.74
C TYR A 367 10.61 14.17 -6.65
N GLY A 368 10.37 15.44 -7.01
CA GLY A 368 11.39 16.50 -6.98
C GLY A 368 11.96 16.73 -5.59
N PHE A 369 11.13 16.56 -4.55
CA PHE A 369 11.58 16.57 -3.15
C PHE A 369 12.56 15.45 -2.77
N ARG A 370 12.74 14.42 -3.62
CA ARG A 370 13.74 13.35 -3.49
C ARG A 370 14.95 13.56 -4.43
N GLY A 371 15.06 14.72 -5.07
CA GLY A 371 16.11 15.03 -6.03
C GLY A 371 15.82 14.60 -7.47
N SER A 372 14.61 14.12 -7.77
CA SER A 372 14.23 13.80 -9.14
C SER A 372 14.10 15.07 -9.99
N ASN A 373 14.54 15.04 -11.25
CA ASN A 373 14.40 16.19 -12.14
C ASN A 373 13.92 15.77 -13.54
N PRO A 374 12.77 16.27 -14.03
CA PRO A 374 12.31 15.96 -15.40
C PRO A 374 13.30 16.43 -16.47
N GLU A 375 14.19 17.37 -16.18
CA GLU A 375 15.23 17.82 -17.11
C GLU A 375 16.20 16.70 -17.53
N TRP A 376 16.35 15.63 -16.74
CA TRP A 376 17.14 14.46 -17.16
C TRP A 376 16.58 13.81 -18.41
N PHE A 377 15.26 13.85 -18.59
CA PHE A 377 14.60 13.32 -19.78
C PHE A 377 15.01 14.12 -21.03
N THR A 378 14.94 15.46 -20.96
CA THR A 378 15.37 16.35 -22.04
C THR A 378 16.87 16.25 -22.31
N ARG A 379 17.67 16.28 -21.23
CA ARG A 379 19.12 16.17 -21.32
C ARG A 379 19.56 14.85 -21.96
N PHE A 380 18.90 13.74 -21.62
CA PHE A 380 19.18 12.45 -22.26
C PHE A 380 18.93 12.51 -23.77
N ILE A 381 17.82 13.12 -24.18
CA ILE A 381 17.47 13.31 -25.59
C ILE A 381 18.53 14.14 -26.32
N ASP A 382 18.95 15.25 -25.73
CA ASP A 382 19.93 16.16 -26.34
C ASP A 382 21.33 15.52 -26.46
N GLU A 383 21.77 14.81 -25.41
CA GLU A 383 23.09 14.19 -25.34
C GLU A 383 23.20 12.92 -26.19
N HIS A 384 22.20 12.04 -26.17
CA HIS A 384 22.26 10.71 -26.79
C HIS A 384 21.55 10.64 -28.15
N ARG A 385 20.76 11.66 -28.51
CA ARG A 385 19.95 11.73 -29.74
C ARG A 385 19.22 10.41 -30.07
N PRO A 386 18.45 9.85 -29.10
CA PRO A 386 17.80 8.56 -29.26
C PRO A 386 16.70 8.58 -30.32
N GLU A 387 16.33 7.41 -30.84
CA GLU A 387 15.06 7.26 -31.57
C GLU A 387 13.90 7.50 -30.59
N GLN A 388 12.98 8.38 -30.98
CA GLN A 388 11.85 8.78 -30.13
C GLN A 388 10.55 8.16 -30.61
N HIS A 389 9.80 7.57 -29.69
CA HIS A 389 8.43 7.12 -29.92
C HIS A 389 7.47 7.76 -28.93
N TYR A 390 6.24 8.01 -29.39
CA TYR A 390 5.19 8.61 -28.58
C TYR A 390 4.02 7.63 -28.43
N LEU A 391 3.63 7.33 -27.19
CA LEU A 391 2.42 6.60 -26.89
C LEU A 391 1.38 7.61 -26.41
N VAL A 392 0.41 7.93 -27.27
CA VAL A 392 -0.57 8.99 -26.99
C VAL A 392 -1.94 8.43 -26.61
N LYS A 393 -2.25 7.21 -27.03
CA LYS A 393 -3.57 6.59 -26.79
C LYS A 393 -3.75 6.18 -25.33
N ASN A 394 -4.56 6.92 -24.59
CA ASN A 394 -4.95 6.60 -23.22
C ASN A 394 -6.10 5.59 -23.20
N TYR A 395 -5.87 4.43 -22.59
CA TYR A 395 -6.86 3.35 -22.46
C TYR A 395 -7.59 3.33 -21.10
N ARG A 396 -7.20 4.22 -20.18
CA ARG A 396 -7.64 4.22 -18.79
C ARG A 396 -8.82 5.15 -18.55
N SER A 397 -8.66 6.41 -18.92
CA SER A 397 -9.49 7.53 -18.52
C SER A 397 -10.41 7.97 -19.65
N GLY A 398 -11.60 8.45 -19.28
CA GLY A 398 -12.54 9.01 -20.24
C GLY A 398 -12.04 10.31 -20.88
N ALA A 399 -12.54 10.60 -22.08
CA ALA A 399 -12.15 11.76 -22.88
C ALA A 399 -12.21 13.09 -22.15
N VAL A 400 -13.29 13.36 -21.41
CA VAL A 400 -13.49 14.61 -20.63
C VAL A 400 -12.43 14.76 -19.55
N ILE A 401 -12.06 13.65 -18.88
CA ILE A 401 -11.05 13.66 -17.80
C ILE A 401 -9.66 13.93 -18.39
N ILE A 402 -9.32 13.30 -19.52
CA ILE A 402 -8.03 13.50 -20.18
C ILE A 402 -7.94 14.91 -20.75
N GLU A 403 -8.98 15.40 -21.40
CA GLU A 403 -9.02 16.77 -21.92
C GLU A 403 -8.81 17.80 -20.80
N ALA A 404 -9.53 17.67 -19.69
CA ALA A 404 -9.36 18.56 -18.54
C ALA A 404 -7.94 18.47 -17.95
N ALA A 405 -7.38 17.26 -17.81
CA ALA A 405 -6.04 17.06 -17.27
C ALA A 405 -4.97 17.68 -18.18
N GLU A 406 -5.11 17.52 -19.50
CA GLU A 406 -4.24 18.14 -20.50
C GLU A 406 -4.31 19.67 -20.47
N LYS A 407 -5.49 20.27 -20.24
CA LYS A 407 -5.59 21.73 -20.07
C LYS A 407 -4.86 22.22 -18.82
N VAL A 408 -4.97 21.49 -17.70
CA VAL A 408 -4.31 21.86 -16.44
C VAL A 408 -2.79 21.78 -16.56
N ILE A 409 -2.25 20.72 -17.18
CA ILE A 409 -0.80 20.57 -17.30
C ILE A 409 -0.20 21.57 -18.29
N ASN A 410 -0.88 21.84 -19.41
CA ASN A 410 -0.41 22.77 -20.44
C ASN A 410 -0.57 24.25 -20.09
N ALA A 411 -1.33 24.58 -19.03
CA ALA A 411 -1.37 25.93 -18.48
C ALA A 411 -0.07 26.31 -17.71
N GLY A 412 0.77 25.32 -17.39
CA GLY A 412 2.08 25.51 -16.76
C GLY A 412 3.23 25.68 -17.77
N LYS A 413 4.45 25.39 -17.34
CA LYS A 413 5.61 25.33 -18.23
C LYS A 413 5.50 24.07 -19.10
N VAL A 414 5.18 24.25 -20.38
CA VAL A 414 5.15 23.15 -21.35
C VAL A 414 6.56 22.57 -21.48
N LEU A 415 6.69 21.28 -21.21
CA LEU A 415 7.94 20.55 -21.44
C LEU A 415 8.08 20.31 -22.94
N GLU A 416 9.26 20.59 -23.48
CA GLU A 416 9.57 20.39 -24.90
C GLU A 416 9.33 18.93 -25.30
N ASN A 417 8.93 18.72 -26.57
CA ASN A 417 8.67 17.41 -27.17
C ASN A 417 7.54 16.59 -26.51
N THR A 418 6.70 17.19 -25.66
CA THR A 418 5.50 16.51 -25.16
C THR A 418 4.39 16.44 -26.21
N VAL A 419 3.76 15.26 -26.32
CA VAL A 419 2.58 15.05 -27.16
C VAL A 419 1.37 14.78 -26.26
N PRO A 420 0.25 15.51 -26.43
CA PRO A 420 -0.94 15.34 -25.59
C PRO A 420 -1.49 13.92 -25.64
N ALA A 421 -1.97 13.43 -24.49
CA ALA A 421 -2.68 12.17 -24.46
C ALA A 421 -4.06 12.30 -25.15
N VAL A 422 -4.44 11.29 -25.92
CA VAL A 422 -5.73 11.19 -26.59
C VAL A 422 -6.48 10.00 -26.03
N ALA A 423 -7.69 10.21 -25.51
CA ALA A 423 -8.51 9.12 -25.01
C ALA A 423 -8.87 8.13 -26.13
N ALA A 424 -8.54 6.86 -25.90
CA ALA A 424 -8.92 5.72 -26.73
C ALA A 424 -10.02 4.86 -26.08
N GLY A 425 -10.43 5.20 -24.85
CA GLY A 425 -11.47 4.50 -24.10
C GLY A 425 -12.89 4.73 -24.63
N ARG A 426 -13.82 3.81 -24.32
CA ARG A 426 -15.23 3.84 -24.76
C ARG A 426 -16.14 4.78 -23.94
N HIS A 427 -15.64 5.39 -22.87
CA HIS A 427 -16.44 6.19 -21.94
C HIS A 427 -16.01 7.64 -21.99
N GLU A 428 -16.95 8.58 -22.03
CA GLU A 428 -16.62 10.02 -22.03
C GLU A 428 -15.97 10.46 -20.71
N GLY A 429 -16.31 9.80 -19.60
CA GLY A 429 -15.92 10.24 -18.26
C GLY A 429 -16.72 11.47 -17.80
N VAL A 430 -16.76 11.72 -16.50
CA VAL A 430 -17.49 12.87 -15.93
C VAL A 430 -16.68 13.49 -14.81
N ILE A 431 -16.63 14.83 -14.79
CA ILE A 431 -16.00 15.62 -13.73
C ILE A 431 -17.09 16.35 -12.95
N TYR A 432 -17.04 16.26 -11.62
CA TYR A 432 -17.89 17.03 -10.71
C TYR A 432 -17.02 17.91 -9.82
N SER A 433 -17.51 19.10 -9.46
CA SER A 433 -16.87 19.96 -8.45
C SER A 433 -17.80 20.25 -7.28
N TYR A 434 -17.26 20.32 -6.06
CA TYR A 434 -18.02 20.66 -4.86
C TYR A 434 -17.19 21.42 -3.82
N GLN A 435 -17.65 22.61 -3.43
CA GLN A 435 -17.07 23.36 -2.31
C GLN A 435 -17.93 23.23 -1.05
N ALA A 436 -17.37 22.63 -0.01
CA ALA A 436 -17.98 22.53 1.30
C ALA A 436 -17.75 23.80 2.16
N ALA A 437 -18.57 24.01 3.18
CA ALA A 437 -18.36 25.09 4.14
C ALA A 437 -17.09 24.90 5.00
N HIS A 438 -16.80 23.65 5.39
CA HIS A 438 -15.64 23.30 6.21
C HIS A 438 -15.18 21.85 5.92
N ALA A 439 -13.96 21.49 6.33
CA ALA A 439 -13.35 20.17 6.09
C ALA A 439 -14.24 18.99 6.52
N GLY A 440 -14.93 19.08 7.66
CA GLY A 440 -15.87 18.03 8.08
C GLY A 440 -17.07 17.84 7.13
N ALA A 441 -17.58 18.92 6.53
CA ALA A 441 -18.68 18.85 5.57
C ALA A 441 -18.21 18.27 4.23
N GLU A 442 -16.96 18.52 3.83
CA GLU A 442 -16.33 17.88 2.68
C GLU A 442 -16.24 16.35 2.89
N ALA A 443 -15.74 15.90 4.04
CA ALA A 443 -15.63 14.48 4.38
C ALA A 443 -17.01 13.78 4.37
N ILE A 444 -18.04 14.44 4.92
CA ILE A 444 -19.41 13.93 4.89
C ILE A 444 -19.92 13.83 3.45
N PHE A 445 -19.66 14.83 2.61
CA PHE A 445 -20.04 14.81 1.19
C PHE A 445 -19.38 13.63 0.46
N ILE A 446 -18.07 13.44 0.63
CA ILE A 446 -17.33 12.33 0.03
C ILE A 446 -17.97 11.00 0.43
N ALA A 447 -18.18 10.77 1.73
CA ALA A 447 -18.77 9.52 2.22
C ALA A 447 -20.22 9.30 1.69
N GLN A 448 -21.00 10.36 1.48
CA GLN A 448 -22.32 10.28 0.84
C GLN A 448 -22.23 9.91 -0.64
N GLN A 449 -21.29 10.47 -1.39
CA GLN A 449 -21.12 10.16 -2.81
C GLN A 449 -20.57 8.74 -3.01
N VAL A 450 -19.61 8.30 -2.18
CA VAL A 450 -19.14 6.91 -2.16
C VAL A 450 -20.32 5.95 -2.00
N GLN A 451 -21.19 6.21 -1.01
CA GLN A 451 -22.39 5.41 -0.79
C GLN A 451 -23.34 5.41 -2.00
N ALA A 452 -23.52 6.57 -2.65
CA ALA A 452 -24.37 6.70 -3.83
C ALA A 452 -23.82 5.92 -5.03
N LEU A 453 -22.49 5.94 -5.24
CA LEU A 453 -21.82 5.23 -6.34
C LEU A 453 -21.90 3.70 -6.20
N VAL A 454 -21.75 3.18 -4.98
CA VAL A 454 -21.81 1.73 -4.71
C VAL A 454 -23.25 1.18 -4.84
N GLY A 455 -24.24 2.03 -4.57
CA GLY A 455 -25.65 1.73 -4.80
C GLY A 455 -26.51 2.22 -3.64
N GLY A 456 -27.27 3.29 -3.91
CA GLY A 456 -28.34 3.75 -3.02
C GLY A 456 -29.24 2.60 -2.57
N THR A 457 -29.54 2.54 -1.28
CA THR A 457 -30.39 1.53 -0.63
C THR A 457 -31.86 1.59 -1.06
N THR A 458 -32.21 2.47 -2.00
CA THR A 458 -33.57 2.71 -2.47
C THR A 458 -33.72 2.26 -3.92
N HIS A 459 -34.58 1.26 -4.13
CA HIS A 459 -35.02 0.71 -5.43
C HIS A 459 -35.55 1.74 -6.47
N ARG A 460 -35.48 3.04 -6.21
CA ARG A 460 -35.99 4.14 -7.05
C ARG A 460 -34.92 5.06 -7.65
N GLU A 461 -33.65 4.89 -7.29
CA GLU A 461 -32.53 5.70 -7.84
C GLU A 461 -31.89 5.08 -9.09
N ILE A 462 -32.31 3.86 -9.44
CA ILE A 462 -31.79 3.07 -10.56
C ILE A 462 -32.12 3.73 -11.91
N ASP A 463 -33.22 4.47 -12.03
CA ASP A 463 -33.69 4.99 -13.32
C ASP A 463 -33.07 6.34 -13.72
N GLN A 464 -32.49 7.12 -12.79
CA GLN A 464 -31.92 8.44 -13.11
C GLN A 464 -30.39 8.43 -13.27
N LEU A 465 -29.65 7.69 -12.43
CA LEU A 465 -28.20 7.51 -12.56
C LEU A 465 -27.82 6.38 -13.53
N GLY A 466 -28.72 5.40 -13.72
CA GLY A 466 -28.51 4.26 -14.61
C GLY A 466 -28.39 4.64 -16.09
N SER A 467 -28.91 5.80 -16.51
CA SER A 467 -28.89 6.21 -17.91
C SER A 467 -27.52 6.67 -18.43
N ARG A 468 -26.64 7.22 -17.55
CA ARG A 468 -25.29 7.70 -17.96
C ARG A 468 -24.14 6.80 -17.52
N ILE A 469 -24.25 6.12 -16.37
CA ILE A 469 -23.09 5.41 -15.77
C ILE A 469 -23.22 3.88 -15.87
N GLY A 470 -24.37 3.32 -16.25
CA GLY A 470 -24.54 1.93 -16.74
C GLY A 470 -24.08 0.76 -15.83
N LYS A 471 -23.36 0.99 -14.73
CA LYS A 471 -22.71 -0.03 -13.88
C LYS A 471 -22.59 0.50 -12.45
N ARG A 472 -22.91 -0.34 -11.47
CA ARG A 472 -22.63 -0.06 -10.04
C ARG A 472 -21.13 -0.23 -9.79
N PHE A 473 -20.54 0.67 -9.02
CA PHE A 473 -19.15 0.59 -8.59
C PHE A 473 -19.03 -0.36 -7.39
N SER A 474 -17.94 -1.11 -7.29
CA SER A 474 -17.56 -1.75 -6.03
C SER A 474 -16.83 -0.77 -5.11
N LEU A 475 -16.53 -1.16 -3.87
CA LEU A 475 -15.75 -0.32 -2.97
C LEU A 475 -14.30 -0.19 -3.44
N SER A 476 -13.73 -1.31 -3.92
CA SER A 476 -12.39 -1.39 -4.53
C SER A 476 -12.24 -0.55 -5.81
N ASP A 477 -13.35 -0.12 -6.43
CA ASP A 477 -13.34 0.73 -7.61
C ASP A 477 -13.16 2.24 -7.27
N ILE A 478 -13.12 2.59 -5.98
CA ILE A 478 -13.19 3.98 -5.51
C ILE A 478 -11.95 4.35 -4.69
N ALA A 479 -11.36 5.51 -5.00
CA ALA A 479 -10.27 6.10 -4.22
C ALA A 479 -10.56 7.55 -3.82
N VAL A 480 -10.04 7.93 -2.65
CA VAL A 480 -10.00 9.30 -2.13
C VAL A 480 -8.54 9.72 -1.99
N LEU A 481 -8.12 10.67 -2.80
CA LEU A 481 -6.75 11.13 -2.93
C LEU A 481 -6.59 12.53 -2.31
N TYR A 482 -5.61 12.67 -1.44
CA TYR A 482 -5.32 13.92 -0.72
C TYR A 482 -3.84 14.32 -0.84
N ARG A 483 -3.53 15.60 -0.62
CA ARG A 483 -2.14 16.08 -0.66
C ARG A 483 -1.33 15.68 0.58
N THR A 484 -1.97 15.69 1.74
CA THR A 484 -1.31 15.42 3.03
C THR A 484 -2.11 14.41 3.86
N GLY A 485 -1.41 13.56 4.63
CA GLY A 485 -2.05 12.55 5.49
C GLY A 485 -3.00 13.13 6.56
N ARG A 486 -2.93 14.45 6.84
CA ARG A 486 -3.84 15.12 7.78
C ARG A 486 -5.30 15.14 7.31
N GLN A 487 -5.53 15.05 6.00
CA GLN A 487 -6.89 14.99 5.43
C GLN A 487 -7.56 13.63 5.67
N ALA A 488 -6.76 12.56 5.81
CA ALA A 488 -7.24 11.19 5.88
C ALA A 488 -8.20 10.96 7.06
N GLU A 489 -7.88 11.51 8.24
CA GLU A 489 -8.63 11.28 9.48
C GLU A 489 -10.10 11.71 9.38
N ALA A 490 -10.37 12.93 8.89
CA ALA A 490 -11.74 13.42 8.77
C ALA A 490 -12.58 12.56 7.81
N ILE A 491 -11.95 12.09 6.73
CA ILE A 491 -12.58 11.25 5.70
C ILE A 491 -12.82 9.83 6.24
N ALA A 492 -11.80 9.24 6.88
CA ALA A 492 -11.87 7.93 7.53
C ALA A 492 -13.03 7.90 8.54
N ASN A 493 -13.11 8.89 9.44
CA ASN A 493 -14.19 9.01 10.42
C ASN A 493 -15.57 9.14 9.76
N ALA A 494 -15.67 9.82 8.61
CA ALA A 494 -16.95 9.97 7.89
C ALA A 494 -17.39 8.67 7.19
N LEU A 495 -16.43 7.88 6.68
CA LEU A 495 -16.69 6.57 6.08
C LEU A 495 -17.06 5.53 7.15
N GLU A 496 -16.34 5.52 8.27
CA GLU A 496 -16.58 4.63 9.41
C GLU A 496 -17.98 4.84 10.01
N LYS A 497 -18.40 6.09 10.21
CA LYS A 497 -19.77 6.44 10.65
C LYS A 497 -20.88 5.92 9.73
N ARG A 498 -20.55 5.58 8.48
CA ARG A 498 -21.47 4.97 7.50
C ARG A 498 -21.22 3.48 7.28
N SER A 499 -20.34 2.88 8.08
CA SER A 499 -19.90 1.48 7.97
C SER A 499 -19.38 1.15 6.57
N ILE A 500 -18.67 2.09 5.94
CA ILE A 500 -18.03 1.90 4.65
C ILE A 500 -16.59 1.41 4.89
N PRO A 501 -16.22 0.19 4.47
CA PRO A 501 -14.86 -0.30 4.58
C PRO A 501 -13.88 0.57 3.79
N PHE A 502 -12.74 0.88 4.38
CA PHE A 502 -11.67 1.64 3.74
C PHE A 502 -10.28 1.14 4.15
N GLN A 503 -9.30 1.41 3.31
CA GLN A 503 -7.88 1.20 3.59
C GLN A 503 -7.14 2.53 3.46
N VAL A 504 -6.26 2.84 4.41
CA VAL A 504 -5.39 4.02 4.34
C VAL A 504 -4.02 3.55 3.87
N VAL A 505 -3.43 4.18 2.87
CA VAL A 505 -2.11 3.84 2.33
C VAL A 505 -1.17 5.03 2.47
N ASP A 506 0.09 4.74 2.81
CA ASP A 506 1.17 5.73 2.94
C ASP A 506 0.89 6.78 4.03
N VAL A 507 0.14 6.37 5.06
CA VAL A 507 0.02 7.12 6.31
C VAL A 507 0.57 6.23 7.40
N ILE A 508 1.83 6.46 7.76
CA ILE A 508 2.40 5.90 8.99
C ILE A 508 1.45 6.30 10.12
N PRO A 509 0.85 5.35 10.86
CA PRO A 509 -0.03 5.69 11.97
C PRO A 509 0.71 6.63 12.92
N PHE A 510 0.05 7.67 13.44
CA PHE A 510 0.73 8.72 14.22
C PHE A 510 1.50 8.13 15.43
N TYR A 511 0.97 7.05 16.01
CA TYR A 511 1.56 6.29 17.12
C TYR A 511 2.71 5.37 16.70
N MET A 512 3.11 5.31 15.43
CA MET A 512 4.36 4.70 14.96
C MET A 512 5.51 5.72 14.88
N SER A 513 5.30 6.98 15.27
CA SER A 513 6.30 8.04 15.13
C SER A 513 6.58 8.76 16.45
N GLY A 514 7.79 9.30 16.59
CA GLY A 514 8.19 10.10 17.76
C GLY A 514 8.04 9.35 19.09
N ASP A 515 7.68 10.10 20.14
CA ASP A 515 7.49 9.58 21.50
C ASP A 515 6.24 8.69 21.60
N ALA A 516 5.24 8.91 20.74
CA ALA A 516 4.04 8.08 20.68
C ALA A 516 4.35 6.62 20.31
N ARG A 517 5.43 6.37 19.52
CA ARG A 517 5.93 5.01 19.23
C ARG A 517 6.38 4.27 20.49
N VAL A 518 7.08 4.97 21.37
CA VAL A 518 7.57 4.40 22.62
C VAL A 518 6.38 4.04 23.53
N VAL A 519 5.42 4.95 23.69
CA VAL A 519 4.20 4.69 24.47
C VAL A 519 3.40 3.53 23.88
N TYR A 520 3.26 3.48 22.56
CA TYR A 520 2.59 2.36 21.88
C TYR A 520 3.27 1.02 22.14
N TYR A 521 4.60 0.93 22.05
CA TYR A 521 5.33 -0.31 22.35
C TYR A 521 5.20 -0.71 23.83
N PHE A 522 5.14 0.24 24.76
CA PHE A 522 4.79 -0.06 26.15
C PHE A 522 3.35 -0.57 26.32
N LEU A 523 2.39 -0.08 25.53
CA LEU A 523 1.03 -0.62 25.53
C LEU A 523 1.00 -2.05 24.99
N LEU A 524 1.78 -2.37 23.95
CA LEU A 524 1.96 -3.74 23.46
C LEU A 524 2.61 -4.64 24.51
N LEU A 525 3.64 -4.14 25.20
CA LEU A 525 4.29 -4.83 26.32
C LEU A 525 3.26 -5.15 27.41
N THR A 526 2.49 -4.15 27.83
CA THR A 526 1.45 -4.28 28.87
C THR A 526 0.36 -5.27 28.44
N ALA A 527 0.02 -5.31 27.16
CA ALA A 527 -0.96 -6.22 26.60
C ALA A 527 -0.46 -7.68 26.44
N GLY A 528 0.84 -7.94 26.65
CA GLY A 528 1.47 -9.23 26.36
C GLY A 528 1.51 -9.54 24.86
N MET A 529 1.70 -8.50 24.04
CA MET A 529 1.66 -8.57 22.58
C MET A 529 2.94 -8.06 21.92
N ILE A 530 3.98 -7.73 22.69
CA ILE A 530 5.23 -7.19 22.14
C ILE A 530 6.01 -8.29 21.42
N ASP A 531 6.62 -7.95 20.29
CA ASP A 531 7.57 -8.83 19.61
C ASP A 531 9.03 -8.52 19.99
N LYS A 532 9.94 -9.38 19.53
CA LYS A 532 11.38 -9.27 19.78
C LYS A 532 11.94 -7.91 19.32
N ALA A 533 11.60 -7.48 18.11
CA ALA A 533 12.14 -6.24 17.54
C ALA A 533 11.64 -5.00 18.31
N GLU A 534 10.37 -5.00 18.72
CA GLU A 534 9.74 -3.94 19.49
C GLU A 534 10.33 -3.85 20.92
N LEU A 535 10.61 -4.99 21.57
CA LEU A 535 11.26 -5.00 22.88
C LEU A 535 12.70 -4.48 22.81
N LEU A 536 13.49 -4.94 21.82
CA LEU A 536 14.84 -4.44 21.59
C LEU A 536 14.84 -2.93 21.30
N PHE A 537 13.82 -2.43 20.60
CA PHE A 537 13.64 -1.00 20.40
C PHE A 537 13.46 -0.25 21.72
N LEU A 538 12.59 -0.73 22.63
CA LEU A 538 12.37 -0.09 23.93
C LEU A 538 13.66 -0.05 24.75
N LEU A 539 14.38 -1.18 24.84
CA LEU A 539 15.66 -1.26 25.55
C LEU A 539 16.71 -0.30 24.97
N ARG A 540 16.70 -0.08 23.65
CA ARG A 540 17.62 0.86 22.98
C ARG A 540 17.32 2.32 23.30
N GLN A 541 16.11 2.68 23.72
CA GLN A 541 15.79 4.05 24.13
C GLN A 541 16.33 4.39 25.53
N GLU A 542 16.64 3.37 26.34
CA GLU A 542 17.08 3.56 27.72
C GLU A 542 18.52 4.06 27.82
N LYS A 543 18.73 5.03 28.72
CA LYS A 543 20.04 5.64 28.93
C LYS A 543 21.02 4.59 29.47
N GLY A 544 22.16 4.47 28.79
CA GLY A 544 23.25 3.58 29.23
C GLY A 544 23.19 2.15 28.67
N ILE A 545 22.24 1.86 27.78
CA ILE A 545 22.21 0.62 26.98
C ILE A 545 22.77 0.92 25.58
N GLY A 546 23.93 0.33 25.27
CA GLY A 546 24.61 0.50 23.98
C GLY A 546 24.30 -0.62 22.98
N ILE A 547 24.69 -0.41 21.71
CA ILE A 547 24.46 -1.37 20.61
C ILE A 547 24.95 -2.79 20.95
N ARG A 548 26.16 -2.91 21.52
CA ARG A 548 26.76 -4.21 21.88
C ARG A 548 25.98 -4.96 22.96
N SER A 549 25.32 -4.23 23.86
CA SER A 549 24.46 -4.85 24.88
C SER A 549 23.17 -5.34 24.26
N ILE A 550 22.62 -4.60 23.29
CA ILE A 550 21.45 -5.00 22.51
C ILE A 550 21.76 -6.23 21.65
N ASP A 551 22.90 -6.29 20.96
CA ASP A 551 23.26 -7.46 20.13
C ASP A 551 23.36 -8.75 20.96
N LYS A 552 23.86 -8.64 22.20
CA LYS A 552 23.88 -9.77 23.15
C LYS A 552 22.47 -10.19 23.55
N VAL A 553 21.57 -9.25 23.80
CA VAL A 553 20.16 -9.53 24.15
C VAL A 553 19.41 -10.12 22.96
N ASP A 554 19.65 -9.61 21.76
CA ASP A 554 19.06 -10.08 20.50
C ASP A 554 19.35 -11.56 20.25
N MET A 555 20.60 -12.00 20.50
CA MET A 555 21.00 -13.41 20.40
C MET A 555 20.32 -14.32 21.44
N LEU A 556 19.79 -13.76 22.53
CA LEU A 556 19.15 -14.55 23.58
C LEU A 556 17.65 -14.74 23.33
N ILE A 557 17.00 -13.92 22.52
CA ILE A 557 15.56 -14.04 22.24
C ILE A 557 15.38 -14.82 20.92
N PRO A 558 14.68 -15.97 20.90
CA PRO A 558 14.30 -16.64 19.66
C PRO A 558 13.42 -15.75 18.78
N ASP A 559 13.57 -15.84 17.45
CA ASP A 559 12.85 -14.98 16.52
C ASP A 559 11.32 -15.16 16.55
N ASN A 560 10.83 -16.31 17.01
CA ASN A 560 9.39 -16.63 17.14
C ASN A 560 8.87 -16.55 18.58
N SER A 561 9.57 -15.83 19.47
CA SER A 561 9.16 -15.69 20.87
C SER A 561 7.79 -15.03 21.00
N SER A 562 6.88 -15.66 21.76
CA SER A 562 5.56 -15.13 22.09
C SER A 562 5.57 -14.16 23.28
N ASP A 563 6.61 -14.22 24.11
CA ASP A 563 6.83 -13.29 25.23
C ASP A 563 8.33 -13.05 25.43
N PRO A 564 8.91 -12.12 24.65
CA PRO A 564 10.34 -11.80 24.73
C PRO A 564 10.77 -11.27 26.11
N LEU A 565 9.89 -10.60 26.86
CA LEU A 565 10.23 -10.06 28.17
C LEU A 565 10.38 -11.19 29.20
N ALA A 566 9.47 -12.17 29.18
CA ALA A 566 9.54 -13.34 30.06
C ALA A 566 10.81 -14.16 29.81
N GLU A 567 11.19 -14.39 28.55
CA GLU A 567 12.42 -15.12 28.20
C GLU A 567 13.69 -14.42 28.70
N LEU A 568 13.75 -13.09 28.63
CA LEU A 568 14.86 -12.34 29.22
C LEU A 568 14.85 -12.41 30.75
N HIS A 569 13.66 -12.44 31.35
CA HIS A 569 13.52 -12.57 32.81
C HIS A 569 14.01 -13.93 33.32
N GLU A 570 13.85 -15.00 32.55
CA GLU A 570 14.39 -16.33 32.89
C GLU A 570 15.92 -16.40 32.77
N ARG A 571 16.54 -15.44 32.07
CA ARG A 571 17.98 -15.41 31.74
C ARG A 571 18.71 -14.22 32.36
N LEU A 572 18.21 -13.75 33.51
CA LEU A 572 18.79 -12.59 34.21
C LEU A 572 20.24 -12.79 34.62
N ASP A 573 20.70 -14.02 34.80
CA ASP A 573 22.07 -14.38 35.17
C ASP A 573 23.11 -13.97 34.10
N ILE A 574 22.77 -14.11 32.82
CA ILE A 574 23.67 -13.84 31.68
C ILE A 574 23.56 -12.42 31.12
N LEU A 575 22.61 -11.63 31.60
CA LEU A 575 22.36 -10.27 31.12
C LEU A 575 23.30 -9.24 31.78
N PRO A 576 23.63 -8.12 31.11
CA PRO A 576 24.30 -6.99 31.76
C PRO A 576 23.42 -6.34 32.85
N ASP A 577 24.00 -5.89 33.96
CA ASP A 577 23.25 -5.39 35.12
C ASP A 577 22.24 -4.28 34.79
N LYS A 578 22.62 -3.32 33.94
CA LYS A 578 21.71 -2.26 33.47
C LYS A 578 20.49 -2.80 32.71
N ILE A 579 20.65 -3.90 31.96
CA ILE A 579 19.53 -4.52 31.26
C ILE A 579 18.63 -5.25 32.26
N LYS A 580 19.21 -5.92 33.26
CA LYS A 580 18.43 -6.55 34.35
C LYS A 580 17.54 -5.52 35.03
N GLU A 581 18.12 -4.39 35.45
CA GLU A 581 17.40 -3.27 36.06
C GLU A 581 16.22 -2.81 35.19
N LYS A 582 16.46 -2.65 33.88
CA LYS A 582 15.41 -2.21 32.94
C LYS A 582 14.34 -3.25 32.67
N ILE A 583 14.66 -4.53 32.67
CA ILE A 583 13.65 -5.60 32.57
C ILE A 583 12.72 -5.57 33.80
N PHE A 584 13.27 -5.39 35.00
CA PHE A 584 12.45 -5.24 36.21
C PHE A 584 11.57 -4.00 36.15
N GLU A 585 12.13 -2.86 35.73
CA GLU A 585 11.38 -1.61 35.59
C GLU A 585 10.24 -1.73 34.57
N PHE A 586 10.50 -2.36 33.41
CA PHE A 586 9.50 -2.56 32.37
C PHE A 586 8.36 -3.47 32.82
N ARG A 587 8.70 -4.54 33.58
CA ARG A 587 7.71 -5.45 34.16
C ARG A 587 6.84 -4.75 35.19
N ASP A 588 7.46 -4.02 36.12
CA ASP A 588 6.74 -3.29 37.16
C ASP A 588 5.83 -2.21 36.57
N LEU A 589 6.34 -1.43 35.60
CA LEU A 589 5.56 -0.42 34.90
C LEU A 589 4.36 -1.03 34.15
N SER A 590 4.54 -2.20 33.52
CA SER A 590 3.45 -2.90 32.84
C SER A 590 2.35 -3.32 33.84
N ILE A 591 2.72 -3.83 35.01
CA ILE A 591 1.78 -4.19 36.08
C ILE A 591 1.02 -2.94 36.57
N GLN A 592 1.74 -1.84 36.83
CA GLN A 592 1.12 -0.59 37.26
C GLN A 592 0.14 -0.04 36.21
N CYS A 593 0.50 -0.11 34.92
CA CYS A 593 -0.35 0.32 33.82
C CYS A 593 -1.63 -0.53 33.73
N GLN A 594 -1.50 -1.85 33.85
CA GLN A 594 -2.64 -2.78 33.85
C GLN A 594 -3.59 -2.47 35.02
N MET A 595 -3.06 -2.35 36.23
CA MET A 595 -3.86 -2.03 37.42
C MET A 595 -4.57 -0.67 37.29
N LYS A 596 -3.90 0.32 36.69
CA LYS A 596 -4.48 1.65 36.50
C LYS A 596 -5.55 1.68 35.42
N ALA A 597 -5.38 0.90 34.36
CA ALA A 597 -6.38 0.74 33.32
C ALA A 597 -7.67 0.09 33.86
N GLU A 598 -7.53 -0.93 34.70
CA GLU A 598 -8.65 -1.65 35.32
C GLU A 598 -9.41 -0.80 36.35
N LYS A 599 -8.69 0.01 37.13
CA LYS A 599 -9.30 0.85 38.17
C LYS A 599 -9.93 2.13 37.64
N GLU A 600 -9.35 2.73 36.61
CA GLU A 600 -9.75 4.05 36.11
C GLU A 600 -10.14 4.00 34.63
N SER A 601 -9.14 3.90 33.74
CA SER A 601 -9.32 3.85 32.29
C SER A 601 -8.00 3.58 31.58
N VAL A 602 -8.06 3.12 30.32
CA VAL A 602 -6.86 2.99 29.47
C VAL A 602 -6.15 4.35 29.29
N ALA A 603 -6.89 5.46 29.25
CA ALA A 603 -6.31 6.81 29.19
C ALA A 603 -5.48 7.17 30.43
N SER A 604 -5.88 6.69 31.61
CA SER A 604 -5.10 6.85 32.85
C SER A 604 -3.79 6.07 32.81
N ALA A 605 -3.77 4.89 32.17
CA ALA A 605 -2.56 4.11 31.95
C ALA A 605 -1.62 4.79 30.94
N VAL A 606 -2.15 5.32 29.83
CA VAL A 606 -1.37 6.12 28.86
C VAL A 606 -0.76 7.36 29.53
N THR A 607 -1.53 8.03 30.41
CA THR A 607 -1.04 9.18 31.19
C THR A 607 0.07 8.79 32.16
N LEU A 608 -0.01 7.61 32.78
CA LEU A 608 1.04 7.08 33.65
C LEU A 608 2.33 6.83 32.85
N LEU A 609 2.23 6.21 31.67
CA LEU A 609 3.38 5.97 30.79
C LEU A 609 4.07 7.28 30.38
N ILE A 610 3.30 8.28 29.92
CA ILE A 610 3.84 9.59 29.51
C ILE A 610 4.60 10.25 30.65
N ARG A 611 4.07 10.16 31.87
CA ARG A 611 4.72 10.72 33.07
C ARG A 611 5.98 9.95 33.45
N HIS A 612 5.92 8.62 33.51
CA HIS A 612 7.04 7.77 33.91
C HIS A 612 8.22 7.90 32.93
N LEU A 613 7.91 7.97 31.64
CA LEU A 613 8.90 8.14 30.57
C LEU A 613 9.39 9.59 30.40
N GLN A 614 8.94 10.52 31.25
CA GLN A 614 9.31 11.94 31.23
C GLN A 614 9.09 12.61 29.87
N MET A 615 8.02 12.24 29.17
CA MET A 615 7.67 12.77 27.87
C MET A 615 6.91 14.09 27.99
N ASN A 616 6.98 14.92 26.94
CA ASN A 616 6.25 16.17 26.90
C ASN A 616 4.74 15.89 26.79
N SER A 617 3.98 16.17 27.84
CA SER A 617 2.52 15.97 27.85
C SER A 617 1.76 16.90 26.90
N GLU A 618 2.41 17.94 26.39
CA GLU A 618 1.86 18.83 25.36
C GLU A 618 2.11 18.32 23.93
N ASP A 619 2.82 17.19 23.78
CA ASP A 619 3.01 16.57 22.46
C ASP A 619 1.65 16.15 21.87
N ARG A 620 1.40 16.60 20.65
CA ARG A 620 0.11 16.42 19.97
C ARG A 620 -0.23 14.96 19.72
N ASP A 621 0.75 14.13 19.40
CA ASP A 621 0.54 12.71 19.11
C ASP A 621 0.28 11.94 20.40
N LEU A 622 0.89 12.35 21.51
CA LEU A 622 0.60 11.83 22.85
C LEU A 622 -0.80 12.22 23.35
N ILE A 623 -1.20 13.48 23.18
CA ILE A 623 -2.57 13.95 23.48
C ILE A 623 -3.59 13.17 22.66
N ARG A 624 -3.28 12.93 21.38
CA ARG A 624 -4.13 12.14 20.49
C ARG A 624 -4.24 10.69 20.97
N LEU A 625 -3.14 10.07 21.36
CA LEU A 625 -3.13 8.70 21.89
C LEU A 625 -3.98 8.59 23.17
N GLN A 626 -3.85 9.56 24.09
CA GLN A 626 -4.68 9.67 25.29
C GLN A 626 -6.17 9.81 24.94
N THR A 627 -6.50 10.68 23.98
CA THR A 627 -7.89 10.95 23.58
C THR A 627 -8.56 9.70 22.99
N ILE A 628 -7.86 8.97 22.11
CA ILE A 628 -8.42 7.75 21.50
C ILE A 628 -8.58 6.65 22.57
N SER A 629 -7.61 6.54 23.49
CA SER A 629 -7.66 5.55 24.58
C SER A 629 -8.80 5.75 25.58
N THR A 630 -9.45 6.93 25.60
CA THR A 630 -10.63 7.19 26.46
C THR A 630 -11.81 6.26 26.13
N SER A 631 -11.90 5.82 24.87
CA SER A 631 -12.97 4.93 24.40
C SER A 631 -12.63 3.44 24.49
N ALA A 632 -11.44 3.08 24.95
CA ALA A 632 -10.98 1.70 25.00
C ALA A 632 -11.44 0.97 26.27
N GLU A 633 -11.87 -0.28 26.12
CA GLU A 633 -12.33 -1.12 27.23
C GLU A 633 -11.18 -1.72 28.05
N SER A 634 -10.06 -2.04 27.40
CA SER A 634 -8.89 -2.64 28.06
C SER A 634 -7.60 -2.30 27.31
N VAL A 635 -6.46 -2.40 27.99
CA VAL A 635 -5.14 -2.17 27.34
C VAL A 635 -4.94 -3.14 26.18
N ARG A 636 -5.35 -4.41 26.34
CA ARG A 636 -5.24 -5.43 25.29
C ARG A 636 -6.09 -5.12 24.06
N SER A 637 -7.38 -4.81 24.24
CA SER A 637 -8.25 -4.45 23.11
C SER A 637 -7.78 -3.18 22.39
N PHE A 638 -7.24 -2.22 23.14
CA PHE A 638 -6.64 -1.01 22.56
C PHE A 638 -5.37 -1.31 21.77
N ALA A 639 -4.48 -2.14 22.32
CA ALA A 639 -3.28 -2.60 21.66
C ALA A 639 -3.58 -3.37 20.37
N GLU A 640 -4.58 -4.26 20.37
CA GLU A 640 -5.07 -4.98 19.19
C GLU A 640 -5.60 -4.02 18.12
N HIS A 641 -6.40 -3.02 18.52
CA HIS A 641 -6.91 -1.98 17.62
C HIS A 641 -5.78 -1.19 16.96
N LEU A 642 -4.77 -0.77 17.74
CA LEU A 642 -3.60 -0.05 17.23
C LEU A 642 -2.72 -0.93 16.33
N ARG A 643 -2.50 -2.20 16.68
CA ARG A 643 -1.71 -3.14 15.85
C ARG A 643 -2.44 -3.46 14.54
N GLY A 644 -3.77 -3.63 14.55
CA GLY A 644 -4.57 -3.79 13.34
C GLY A 644 -4.50 -2.59 12.39
N GLY A 645 -4.33 -1.38 12.94
CA GLY A 645 -4.10 -0.15 12.17
C GLY A 645 -2.74 -0.07 11.45
N GLN A 646 -1.76 -0.93 11.79
CA GLN A 646 -0.44 -0.98 11.12
C GLN A 646 -0.52 -1.49 9.68
N GLY A 647 -1.62 -2.14 9.27
CA GLY A 647 -1.85 -2.55 7.87
C GLY A 647 -1.92 -1.38 6.87
N SER A 648 -1.86 -0.13 7.33
CA SER A 648 -1.99 1.10 6.54
C SER A 648 -0.76 1.50 5.70
N VAL A 649 0.27 0.66 5.64
CA VAL A 649 1.46 0.91 4.80
C VAL A 649 1.38 0.17 3.46
N VAL A 650 0.64 -0.94 3.40
CA VAL A 650 0.59 -1.81 2.22
C VAL A 650 -0.80 -1.79 1.60
N TYR A 651 -0.88 -1.38 0.34
CA TYR A 651 -2.11 -1.45 -0.44
C TYR A 651 -2.45 -2.91 -0.78
N ASP A 652 -3.62 -3.38 -0.34
CA ASP A 652 -4.18 -4.67 -0.75
C ASP A 652 -5.18 -4.45 -1.89
N ASP A 653 -4.84 -4.98 -3.08
CA ASP A 653 -5.65 -4.87 -4.29
C ASP A 653 -6.86 -5.83 -4.29
N ARG A 654 -6.89 -6.80 -3.38
CA ARG A 654 -7.98 -7.78 -3.22
C ARG A 654 -9.04 -7.29 -2.23
N ALA A 655 -8.72 -6.28 -1.43
CA ALA A 655 -9.64 -5.74 -0.45
C ALA A 655 -10.82 -5.02 -1.12
N GLU A 656 -12.05 -5.43 -0.77
CA GLU A 656 -13.28 -4.72 -1.17
C GLU A 656 -13.52 -3.51 -0.25
N SER A 657 -12.63 -2.52 -0.35
CA SER A 657 -12.61 -1.31 0.47
C SER A 657 -12.23 -0.07 -0.36
N VAL A 658 -12.65 1.11 0.10
CA VAL A 658 -12.28 2.40 -0.50
C VAL A 658 -10.82 2.71 -0.17
N LEU A 659 -10.03 3.13 -1.16
CA LEU A 659 -8.66 3.57 -0.92
C LEU A 659 -8.62 5.02 -0.41
N LEU A 660 -7.88 5.28 0.67
CA LEU A 660 -7.47 6.60 1.14
C LEU A 660 -5.96 6.67 0.97
N ALA A 661 -5.46 7.57 0.13
CA ALA A 661 -4.03 7.66 -0.16
C ALA A 661 -3.57 9.10 -0.42
N THR A 662 -2.28 9.34 -0.19
CA THR A 662 -1.66 10.57 -0.67
C THR A 662 -1.59 10.55 -2.21
N LEU A 663 -1.55 11.72 -2.85
CA LEU A 663 -1.38 11.81 -4.30
C LEU A 663 -0.11 11.11 -4.80
N HIS A 664 0.98 11.15 -4.01
CA HIS A 664 2.22 10.45 -4.32
C HIS A 664 2.06 8.93 -4.26
N ALA A 665 1.36 8.42 -3.25
CA ALA A 665 1.10 6.98 -3.09
C ALA A 665 0.15 6.41 -4.15
N ALA A 666 -0.68 7.27 -4.76
CA ALA A 666 -1.58 6.88 -5.83
C ALA A 666 -0.88 6.72 -7.19
N LYS A 667 0.39 7.12 -7.32
CA LYS A 667 1.15 6.96 -8.58
C LYS A 667 1.20 5.47 -8.96
N GLY A 668 0.96 5.18 -10.23
CA GLY A 668 0.85 3.82 -10.75
C GLY A 668 -0.50 3.13 -10.51
N LEU A 669 -1.33 3.59 -9.58
CA LEU A 669 -2.68 3.04 -9.34
C LEU A 669 -3.72 3.64 -10.30
N GLU A 670 -4.93 3.05 -10.31
CA GLU A 670 -6.07 3.50 -11.13
C GLU A 670 -7.41 2.96 -10.60
N PHE A 671 -8.41 3.85 -10.62
CA PHE A 671 -9.73 3.61 -10.01
C PHE A 671 -10.84 4.05 -10.97
N GLU A 672 -12.00 3.41 -10.88
CA GLU A 672 -13.14 3.80 -11.71
C GLU A 672 -13.70 5.16 -11.29
N ALA A 673 -13.70 5.45 -9.98
CA ALA A 673 -14.07 6.74 -9.42
C ALA A 673 -12.99 7.27 -8.47
N VAL A 674 -12.64 8.53 -8.60
CA VAL A 674 -11.65 9.20 -7.76
C VAL A 674 -12.22 10.49 -7.17
N PHE A 675 -11.98 10.70 -5.88
CA PHE A 675 -12.20 11.96 -5.19
C PHE A 675 -10.84 12.63 -4.96
N LEU A 676 -10.59 13.75 -5.61
CA LEU A 676 -9.46 14.62 -5.35
C LEU A 676 -9.89 15.71 -4.35
N THR A 677 -9.46 15.57 -3.10
CA THR A 677 -9.92 16.39 -1.97
C THR A 677 -8.93 17.48 -1.58
N GLY A 678 -9.45 18.57 -1.04
CA GLY A 678 -8.64 19.70 -0.60
C GLY A 678 -8.01 20.44 -1.77
N CYS A 679 -8.76 20.60 -2.87
CA CYS A 679 -8.37 21.41 -4.02
C CYS A 679 -8.41 22.91 -3.68
N GLU A 680 -7.57 23.32 -2.75
CA GLU A 680 -7.58 24.64 -2.09
C GLU A 680 -6.21 25.31 -2.27
N GLU A 681 -6.19 26.64 -2.45
CA GLU A 681 -4.94 27.39 -2.38
C GLU A 681 -4.27 27.20 -1.02
N GLY A 682 -2.97 26.89 -1.06
CA GLY A 682 -2.14 26.58 0.10
C GLY A 682 -2.19 25.13 0.57
N LEU A 683 -3.07 24.30 0.00
CA LEU A 683 -3.08 22.85 0.22
C LEU A 683 -2.77 22.07 -1.05
N LEU A 684 -3.38 22.42 -2.18
CA LEU A 684 -3.10 21.84 -3.50
C LEU A 684 -3.31 22.94 -4.56
N PRO A 685 -2.28 23.75 -4.88
CA PRO A 685 -0.87 23.55 -4.54
C PRO A 685 -0.54 23.83 -3.07
N LEU A 686 0.33 23.00 -2.49
CA LEU A 686 0.87 23.22 -1.16
C LEU A 686 1.76 24.46 -1.14
N THR A 687 1.62 25.33 -0.13
CA THR A 687 2.48 26.51 0.00
C THR A 687 3.96 26.08 0.16
N PRO A 688 4.87 26.59 -0.69
CA PRO A 688 6.30 26.28 -0.56
C PRO A 688 6.82 26.81 0.79
N ARG A 689 7.66 26.01 1.45
CA ARG A 689 8.33 26.40 2.71
C ARG A 689 9.83 26.40 2.50
N GLY A 690 10.50 27.48 2.91
CA GLY A 690 11.97 27.55 2.85
C GLY A 690 12.57 27.74 1.45
N ILE A 691 11.75 28.07 0.44
CA ILE A 691 12.24 28.40 -0.91
C ILE A 691 12.36 29.91 -1.01
N GLY A 692 13.60 30.41 -1.12
CA GLY A 692 13.88 31.85 -1.15
C GLY A 692 13.90 32.46 -2.56
N SER A 693 14.02 31.66 -3.62
CA SER A 693 14.10 32.16 -5.00
C SER A 693 12.76 32.05 -5.72
N GLU A 694 12.43 33.06 -6.53
CA GLU A 694 11.22 33.06 -7.37
C GLU A 694 11.20 31.87 -8.33
N ALA A 695 12.35 31.54 -8.93
CA ALA A 695 12.49 30.38 -9.82
C ALA A 695 12.17 29.05 -9.10
N GLY A 696 12.63 28.88 -7.86
CA GLY A 696 12.33 27.70 -7.06
C GLY A 696 10.85 27.60 -6.67
N VAL A 697 10.22 28.75 -6.36
CA VAL A 697 8.78 28.80 -6.08
C VAL A 697 7.97 28.39 -7.31
N GLN A 698 8.36 28.87 -8.49
CA GLN A 698 7.71 28.46 -9.74
C GLN A 698 7.88 26.97 -10.00
N GLN A 699 9.09 26.43 -9.85
CA GLN A 699 9.36 25.00 -10.03
C GLN A 699 8.52 24.13 -9.07
N HIS A 700 8.35 24.56 -7.82
CA HIS A 700 7.49 23.91 -6.84
C HIS A 700 6.01 23.93 -7.28
N VAL A 701 5.51 25.05 -7.81
CA VAL A 701 4.14 25.13 -8.33
C VAL A 701 3.94 24.23 -9.54
N GLU A 702 4.92 24.14 -10.44
CA GLU A 702 4.88 23.21 -11.59
C GLU A 702 4.90 21.74 -11.14
N GLU A 703 5.64 21.40 -10.09
CA GLU A 703 5.60 20.06 -9.49
C GLU A 703 4.24 19.74 -8.86
N GLU A 704 3.65 20.68 -8.11
CA GLU A 704 2.30 20.53 -7.56
C GLU A 704 1.23 20.43 -8.66
N ARG A 705 1.44 21.09 -9.82
CA ARG A 705 0.59 20.95 -11.01
C ARG A 705 0.69 19.56 -11.62
N ARG A 706 1.90 19.01 -11.78
CA ARG A 706 2.11 17.60 -12.18
C ARG A 706 1.45 16.63 -11.20
N LEU A 707 1.52 16.92 -9.89
CA LEU A 707 0.86 16.11 -8.86
C LEU A 707 -0.67 16.15 -8.99
N PHE A 708 -1.26 17.31 -9.28
CA PHE A 708 -2.70 17.45 -9.57
C PHE A 708 -3.09 16.67 -10.83
N PHE A 709 -2.31 16.81 -11.91
CA PHE A 709 -2.48 16.05 -13.16
C PHE A 709 -2.44 14.52 -12.94
N VAL A 710 -1.46 14.03 -12.17
CA VAL A 710 -1.37 12.61 -11.80
C VAL A 710 -2.65 12.17 -11.08
N GLY A 711 -3.15 12.96 -10.13
CA GLY A 711 -4.39 12.72 -9.39
C GLY A 711 -5.62 12.60 -10.30
N MET A 712 -5.80 13.54 -11.23
CA MET A 712 -6.90 13.51 -12.21
C MET A 712 -6.84 12.24 -13.07
N THR A 713 -5.65 11.87 -13.55
CA THR A 713 -5.42 10.74 -14.46
C THR A 713 -5.39 9.38 -13.77
N ARG A 714 -5.69 9.33 -12.46
CA ARG A 714 -6.01 8.08 -11.75
C ARG A 714 -7.47 7.66 -11.96
N ALA A 715 -8.34 8.58 -12.35
CA ALA A 715 -9.77 8.34 -12.54
C ALA A 715 -10.04 7.76 -13.94
N ALA A 716 -10.78 6.65 -14.00
CA ALA A 716 -11.21 6.06 -15.26
C ALA A 716 -12.52 6.69 -15.76
N ARG A 717 -13.54 6.80 -14.90
CA ARG A 717 -14.91 7.17 -15.31
C ARG A 717 -15.47 8.39 -14.58
N VAL A 718 -15.18 8.54 -13.30
CA VAL A 718 -15.74 9.63 -12.49
C VAL A 718 -14.64 10.32 -11.70
N LEU A 719 -14.55 11.63 -11.82
CA LEU A 719 -13.63 12.46 -11.05
C LEU A 719 -14.44 13.49 -10.24
N TYR A 720 -14.28 13.49 -8.92
CA TYR A 720 -14.80 14.53 -8.05
C TYR A 720 -13.66 15.43 -7.58
N LEU A 721 -13.78 16.73 -7.82
CA LEU A 721 -12.89 17.76 -7.30
C LEU A 721 -13.56 18.43 -6.11
N THR A 722 -13.03 18.24 -4.91
CA THR A 722 -13.64 18.78 -3.69
C THR A 722 -12.69 19.72 -2.94
N GLY A 723 -13.27 20.68 -2.23
CA GLY A 723 -12.55 21.58 -1.33
C GLY A 723 -13.48 22.15 -0.26
N ALA A 724 -12.92 22.87 0.69
CA ALA A 724 -13.61 23.50 1.81
C ALA A 724 -13.25 24.98 1.90
N LYS A 725 -14.24 25.83 2.24
CA LYS A 725 -14.01 27.26 2.49
C LYS A 725 -13.23 27.52 3.78
N LYS A 726 -13.35 26.64 4.77
CA LYS A 726 -12.67 26.75 6.08
C LYS A 726 -11.98 25.44 6.44
N ARG A 727 -10.68 25.51 6.76
CA ARG A 727 -9.89 24.37 7.22
C ARG A 727 -8.96 24.82 8.35
N MET A 728 -8.88 24.01 9.41
CA MET A 728 -7.89 24.24 10.48
C MET A 728 -6.49 23.97 9.94
N SER A 729 -5.62 24.98 9.96
CA SER A 729 -4.20 24.85 9.66
C SER A 729 -3.39 25.15 10.92
N PHE A 730 -2.74 24.11 11.47
CA PHE A 730 -1.81 24.10 12.63
C PHE A 730 -2.30 24.78 13.93
N THR A 731 -2.78 26.01 13.92
CA THR A 731 -3.24 26.80 15.08
C THR A 731 -4.40 27.76 14.76
N GLU A 732 -4.78 27.96 13.49
CA GLU A 732 -5.81 28.93 13.09
C GLU A 732 -6.79 28.38 12.05
N ASN A 733 -8.05 28.84 12.10
CA ASN A 733 -9.04 28.64 11.05
C ASN A 733 -8.77 29.65 9.92
N LYS A 734 -8.18 29.19 8.82
CA LYS A 734 -7.99 30.02 7.63
C LYS A 734 -9.13 29.80 6.66
N GLU A 735 -9.58 30.89 6.03
CA GLU A 735 -10.43 30.82 4.86
C GLU A 735 -9.59 30.44 3.65
N HIS A 736 -10.06 29.45 2.89
CA HIS A 736 -9.39 28.95 1.70
C HIS A 736 -10.23 29.27 0.47
N THR A 737 -9.54 29.64 -0.60
CA THR A 737 -10.11 29.78 -1.94
C THR A 737 -9.84 28.51 -2.74
N TRP A 738 -10.58 28.33 -3.84
CA TRP A 738 -10.31 27.25 -4.78
C TRP A 738 -8.88 27.31 -5.30
N SER A 739 -8.27 26.14 -5.45
CA SER A 739 -6.99 25.99 -6.14
C SER A 739 -7.01 26.67 -7.50
N ARG A 740 -5.91 27.34 -7.84
CA ARG A 740 -5.67 27.93 -9.17
C ARG A 740 -5.80 26.89 -10.28
N PHE A 741 -5.46 25.63 -10.03
CA PHE A 741 -5.52 24.55 -11.03
C PHE A 741 -6.95 24.28 -11.52
N LEU A 742 -7.98 24.57 -10.71
CA LEU A 742 -9.36 24.42 -11.15
C LEU A 742 -9.76 25.48 -12.20
N LYS A 743 -9.09 26.63 -12.23
CA LYS A 743 -9.36 27.68 -13.23
C LYS A 743 -8.85 27.30 -14.62
N ASP A 744 -7.90 26.39 -14.67
CA ASP A 744 -7.33 25.87 -15.92
C ASP A 744 -8.24 24.79 -16.56
N ILE A 745 -9.28 24.35 -15.85
CA ILE A 745 -10.29 23.41 -16.36
C ILE A 745 -11.44 24.20 -17.01
N PRO A 746 -11.71 24.01 -18.32
CA PRO A 746 -12.86 24.60 -18.98
C PRO A 746 -14.18 24.23 -18.27
N GLY A 747 -15.03 25.23 -18.03
CA GLY A 747 -16.24 25.06 -17.22
C GLY A 747 -17.29 24.13 -17.84
N ASP A 748 -17.27 23.97 -19.17
CA ASP A 748 -18.10 23.05 -19.94
C ASP A 748 -17.72 21.57 -19.74
N LEU A 749 -16.48 21.29 -19.31
CA LEU A 749 -16.05 19.93 -18.92
C LEU A 749 -16.51 19.55 -17.50
N ILE A 750 -16.97 20.52 -16.70
CA ILE A 750 -17.44 20.28 -15.34
C ILE A 750 -18.96 20.12 -15.35
N SER A 751 -19.43 18.93 -14.99
CA SER A 751 -20.85 18.63 -14.87
C SER A 751 -21.43 19.12 -13.55
N ALA A 752 -22.69 19.56 -13.59
CA ALA A 752 -23.47 19.83 -12.38
C ALA A 752 -23.63 18.54 -11.56
N LEU A 753 -23.57 18.68 -10.22
CA LEU A 753 -23.84 17.56 -9.33
C LEU A 753 -25.25 17.01 -9.55
N PRO A 754 -25.46 15.68 -9.47
CA PRO A 754 -26.79 15.11 -9.57
C PRO A 754 -27.69 15.67 -8.45
N GLU A 755 -28.75 16.39 -8.81
CA GLU A 755 -29.72 16.89 -7.84
C GLU A 755 -30.41 15.73 -7.12
N ARG A 756 -30.40 15.75 -5.78
CA ARG A 756 -31.31 14.91 -5.00
C ARG A 756 -32.72 15.42 -5.19
N THR A 757 -33.52 14.79 -6.05
CA THR A 757 -34.97 15.02 -6.07
C THR A 757 -35.58 14.51 -4.76
N VAL A 758 -35.57 15.33 -3.72
CA VAL A 758 -36.38 15.10 -2.52
C VAL A 758 -37.82 15.43 -2.89
N LYS A 759 -38.55 14.47 -3.46
CA LYS A 759 -40.01 14.62 -3.57
C LYS A 759 -40.57 14.74 -2.15
N LYS A 760 -40.97 15.96 -1.76
CA LYS A 760 -41.72 16.26 -0.53
C LYS A 760 -42.82 15.19 -0.37
N ARG A 761 -42.76 14.38 0.69
CA ARG A 761 -43.83 13.45 1.05
C ARG A 761 -45.12 14.29 1.17
N LYS A 762 -46.11 14.06 0.29
CA LYS A 762 -47.47 14.58 0.52
C LYS A 762 -47.93 14.05 1.88
N LYS A 763 -48.36 14.95 2.78
CA LYS A 763 -48.97 14.58 4.06
C LYS A 763 -50.09 13.57 3.77
N PRO A 764 -50.15 12.42 4.47
CA PRO A 764 -51.31 11.56 4.35
C PRO A 764 -52.52 12.33 4.87
N ASN A 765 -53.60 12.37 4.09
CA ASN A 765 -54.88 12.91 4.55
C ASN A 765 -55.28 12.14 5.82
N ALA A 766 -55.28 12.83 6.95
CA ALA A 766 -55.78 12.30 8.21
C ALA A 766 -57.30 12.13 8.08
N ARG A 767 -57.77 10.93 7.74
CA ARG A 767 -59.12 10.51 8.12
C ARG A 767 -59.06 10.14 9.59
N GLN A 768 -59.45 11.09 10.42
CA GLN A 768 -59.69 10.92 11.84
C GLN A 768 -60.88 9.95 12.02
N LEU A 769 -60.61 8.74 12.50
CA LEU A 769 -61.66 7.85 13.00
C LEU A 769 -62.12 8.43 14.34
N ARG A 770 -63.36 8.92 14.40
CA ARG A 770 -64.02 9.24 15.68
C ARG A 770 -64.41 7.91 16.33
N LEU A 771 -63.83 7.65 17.49
CA LEU A 771 -64.37 6.74 18.49
C LEU A 771 -65.20 7.58 19.45
N PHE A 772 -66.41 7.07 19.74
CA PHE A 772 -67.52 7.65 20.50
C PHE A 772 -68.42 8.63 19.74
#